data_AF-A0A419FE27-F1
#
_entry.id   AF-A0A419FE27-F1
#
_cell.length_a   1.000
_cell.length_b   1.000
_cell.length_c   1.000
_cell.angle_alpha   90.00
_cell.angle_beta   90.00
_cell.angle_gamma   90.00
#
_symmetry.space_group_name_H-M   'P 1'
#
loop_
_entity.id
_entity.type
_entity.pdbx_description
1 polymer ?
#
loop_
_entity_poly.entity_id
_entity_poly.type
_entity_poly.pdbx_seq_one_letter_code
_entity_poly.pdbx_strand_id
1 'polypeptide(L)'
;MAGAAVTSDQALALVERQLLPQGREAAILKIWGPVPAGRDVRGLLEYVFTTPAEGYVIYLDDDPTANPFHPVRYVFVDGVRGTVTPHPAQSPPENEGQYRTVETAIWKLLAAAENRWPAPPGRKPHPLPPSRGERWAVLMNGGAGTSSNYPRYWNDLSNIYMALSETYGWPDDRIIVLCSDGTNPAPDQSNGQNSDPDLDGDGDPDIMYACTLAEVDMVFGWLATQLSADDKLFIFTTDHGSSNGGWNTSFNLWAGQMLSDAHFAQLLDALPDCEIICTFEPCYSGGFLDNVVVPPGPRVASSACAYNQVSYAMPPGYVYDTYVFHWTAAVKGEDAYGVVVDADYNNDGLVDMLEAFRYAEEHDQSNEDPQYMDYPAGVGTGLSLWPTGPGPFLVVSGTAYDDVGGNNNGQPDPGETVTLEVELNNVGNDTARNVTATLYSLDRFVTVTQNFASFPDLGHFQLGLGMPLYQMNLDAQCPIGHVATCSLSLAADSAYSTSSYISFMIGDPMTLPVGPDAHGYCAWDTLDGGEYLVYDWQEIAPQAGGTGTVLNLTSNNQTVGITLPFTFRYYGQDFFQASVSTDGWMALGWLTTYDYSNSAIPNADGPPNMIAAFWDDLNPTYGNTQICTRYDTTQQRFIVEWCNIAHNGASGTRETFQVLLYNPIYWHTATGDGMIQVQYHTVVNTASATFGIENGTETVGLQVGYNGAWDEHAVPLGSRRSLVYTTGSAVTPAPVNLTLTPVGSTVIPAPGGSFTFDVALANGGTSTATFSAWINQQLPSGQWQGPLLGPIFLSLPGGASLTRQRVQTVPGTAQPGEYLYCGYAGLYPVEPWDSSFFTYTKLTTGDGDWVEGWANWGESFAPYLAGSEPAAALPLTFGLRQNHPNPFNPSTALRYQLTAYSHVSLKVYDSAGRVVATLVDGWREAGSHEVTFDGTGLASGLYFARLQAGRHSQTVKMMLLK
;
A
#
# COMPACT_ATOMS: atom_id res chain seq x y z
N MET A 1 48.02 -46.64 15.71
CA MET A 1 46.59 -46.34 15.92
C MET A 1 46.10 -45.71 14.64
N ALA A 2 45.22 -46.38 13.88
CA ALA A 2 44.66 -45.84 12.65
C ALA A 2 43.79 -44.63 13.02
N GLY A 3 44.14 -43.45 12.50
CA GLY A 3 43.32 -42.25 12.69
C GLY A 3 41.94 -42.48 12.09
N ALA A 4 40.89 -41.99 12.77
CA ALA A 4 39.53 -42.06 12.25
C ALA A 4 39.47 -41.38 10.87
N ALA A 5 38.79 -42.02 9.91
CA ALA A 5 38.59 -41.45 8.58
C ALA A 5 37.76 -40.17 8.67
N VAL A 6 38.13 -39.17 7.86
CA VAL A 6 37.43 -37.89 7.75
C VAL A 6 36.04 -38.12 7.17
N THR A 7 35.00 -37.62 7.82
CA THR A 7 33.63 -37.66 7.29
C THR A 7 33.40 -36.54 6.27
N SER A 8 32.33 -36.62 5.47
CA SER A 8 31.95 -35.55 4.52
C SER A 8 31.78 -34.19 5.22
N ASP A 9 31.22 -34.17 6.41
CA ASP A 9 30.97 -32.95 7.17
C ASP A 9 32.27 -32.38 7.74
N GLN A 10 33.19 -33.26 8.16
CA GLN A 10 34.53 -32.85 8.57
C GLN A 10 35.34 -32.32 7.37
N ALA A 11 35.17 -32.89 6.18
CA ALA A 11 35.80 -32.38 4.96
C ALA A 11 35.28 -30.99 4.59
N LEU A 12 33.97 -30.76 4.65
CA LEU A 12 33.36 -29.44 4.45
C LEU A 12 33.88 -28.42 5.48
N ALA A 13 33.85 -28.76 6.77
CA ALA A 13 34.36 -27.87 7.83
C ALA A 13 35.85 -27.53 7.68
N LEU A 14 36.66 -28.46 7.14
CA LEU A 14 38.07 -28.22 6.84
C LEU A 14 38.26 -27.23 5.70
N VAL A 15 37.41 -27.28 4.66
CA VAL A 15 37.42 -26.35 3.52
C VAL A 15 36.91 -24.98 3.93
N GLU A 16 35.79 -24.91 4.64
CA GLU A 16 35.22 -23.65 5.16
C GLU A 16 36.25 -22.89 5.98
N ARG A 17 36.92 -23.56 6.94
CA ARG A 17 37.91 -22.91 7.80
C ARG A 17 39.18 -22.45 7.08
N GLN A 18 39.57 -23.11 5.99
CA GLN A 18 40.88 -22.88 5.35
C GLN A 18 40.80 -22.03 4.08
N LEU A 19 39.67 -22.05 3.37
CA LEU A 19 39.56 -21.50 2.01
C LEU A 19 38.44 -20.48 1.83
N LEU A 20 37.56 -20.28 2.83
CA LEU A 20 36.45 -19.32 2.78
C LEU A 20 36.59 -18.25 3.87
N PRO A 21 37.05 -17.02 3.54
CA PRO A 21 37.33 -15.96 4.53
C PRO A 21 36.09 -15.36 5.21
N GLN A 22 34.88 -15.60 4.67
CA GLN A 22 33.60 -15.13 5.20
C GLN A 22 32.65 -16.27 5.61
N GLY A 23 33.13 -17.52 5.70
CA GLY A 23 32.28 -18.70 5.91
C GLY A 23 31.57 -19.16 4.63
N ARG A 24 30.69 -20.17 4.75
CA ARG A 24 29.99 -20.80 3.59
C ARG A 24 28.91 -19.94 2.96
N GLU A 25 28.61 -18.77 3.51
CA GLU A 25 27.42 -17.99 3.17
C GLU A 25 27.48 -17.35 1.78
N ALA A 26 28.69 -17.07 1.26
CA ALA A 26 28.91 -16.34 0.01
C ALA A 26 29.28 -17.23 -1.20
N ALA A 27 29.32 -18.55 -1.06
CA ALA A 27 29.73 -19.48 -2.12
C ALA A 27 28.70 -20.61 -2.32
N ILE A 28 28.59 -21.17 -3.53
CA ILE A 28 27.95 -22.48 -3.74
C ILE A 28 28.97 -23.57 -3.48
N LEU A 29 28.59 -24.55 -2.65
CA LEU A 29 29.41 -25.73 -2.38
C LEU A 29 28.67 -27.00 -2.81
N LYS A 30 29.36 -27.86 -3.57
CA LYS A 30 28.89 -29.20 -3.90
C LYS A 30 29.97 -30.21 -3.50
N ILE A 31 29.61 -31.32 -2.88
CA ILE A 31 30.57 -32.35 -2.41
C ILE A 31 30.33 -33.70 -3.06
N TRP A 32 31.39 -34.30 -3.60
CA TRP A 32 31.42 -35.64 -4.16
C TRP A 32 32.38 -36.55 -3.37
N GLY A 33 31.91 -37.73 -2.98
CA GLY A 33 32.74 -38.76 -2.37
C GLY A 33 32.12 -39.49 -1.18
N PRO A 34 32.87 -40.43 -0.56
CA PRO A 34 34.31 -40.65 -0.76
C PRO A 34 34.63 -41.19 -2.17
N VAL A 35 35.63 -40.59 -2.81
CA VAL A 35 36.16 -40.93 -4.13
C VAL A 35 37.45 -41.73 -3.96
N PRO A 36 37.61 -42.90 -4.60
CA PRO A 36 38.81 -43.72 -4.48
C PRO A 36 40.03 -43.04 -5.12
N ALA A 37 41.24 -43.50 -4.75
CA ALA A 37 42.48 -43.05 -5.36
C ALA A 37 42.56 -43.41 -6.86
N GLY A 38 43.14 -42.54 -7.67
CA GLY A 38 43.33 -42.75 -9.12
C GLY A 38 42.11 -42.40 -9.98
N ARG A 39 41.14 -41.63 -9.45
CA ARG A 39 39.97 -41.17 -10.19
C ARG A 39 40.22 -39.79 -10.78
N ASP A 40 39.97 -39.62 -12.07
CA ASP A 40 40.04 -38.31 -12.72
C ASP A 40 38.83 -37.46 -12.31
N VAL A 41 39.12 -36.19 -11.98
CA VAL A 41 38.16 -35.12 -11.70
C VAL A 41 38.25 -34.12 -12.84
N ARG A 42 37.10 -33.84 -13.45
CA ARG A 42 36.97 -33.04 -14.68
C ARG A 42 35.85 -32.01 -14.54
N GLY A 43 36.09 -30.83 -15.08
CA GLY A 43 35.05 -29.85 -15.40
C GLY A 43 34.52 -30.08 -16.81
N LEU A 44 33.45 -29.38 -17.19
CA LEU A 44 32.85 -29.47 -18.53
C LEU A 44 33.82 -29.09 -19.66
N LEU A 45 34.78 -28.19 -19.42
CA LEU A 45 35.72 -27.72 -20.44
C LEU A 45 37.13 -28.31 -20.31
N GLU A 46 37.46 -28.92 -19.16
CA GLU A 46 38.83 -29.29 -18.85
C GLU A 46 39.00 -30.46 -17.87
N TYR A 47 40.17 -31.11 -17.95
CA TYR A 47 40.68 -31.98 -16.89
C TYR A 47 41.26 -31.14 -15.74
N VAL A 48 40.90 -31.46 -14.49
CA VAL A 48 41.34 -30.70 -13.32
C VAL A 48 42.47 -31.43 -12.58
N PHE A 49 42.23 -32.64 -12.04
CA PHE A 49 43.24 -33.46 -11.35
C PHE A 49 42.83 -34.94 -11.21
N THR A 50 43.78 -35.81 -10.84
CA THR A 50 43.51 -37.21 -10.45
C THR A 50 43.63 -37.34 -8.93
N THR A 51 42.67 -37.98 -8.28
CA THR A 51 42.66 -38.15 -6.81
C THR A 51 43.90 -38.91 -6.31
N PRO A 52 44.73 -38.33 -5.43
CA PRO A 52 45.99 -38.95 -4.98
C PRO A 52 45.80 -40.03 -3.90
N ALA A 53 44.65 -40.03 -3.24
CA ALA A 53 44.24 -40.97 -2.19
C ALA A 53 42.71 -41.10 -2.19
N GLU A 54 42.15 -41.98 -1.36
CA GLU A 54 40.70 -41.95 -1.10
C GLU A 54 40.35 -40.67 -0.31
N GLY A 55 39.32 -39.94 -0.72
CA GLY A 55 38.98 -38.64 -0.13
C GLY A 55 37.71 -38.01 -0.70
N TYR A 56 37.50 -36.71 -0.46
CA TYR A 56 36.33 -35.98 -0.98
C TYR A 56 36.77 -34.91 -1.97
N VAL A 57 35.92 -34.66 -2.96
CA VAL A 57 36.07 -33.57 -3.94
C VAL A 57 34.97 -32.56 -3.68
N ILE A 58 35.33 -31.32 -3.36
CA ILE A 58 34.40 -30.23 -3.13
C ILE A 58 34.54 -29.26 -4.30
N TYR A 59 33.45 -29.05 -5.03
CA TYR A 59 33.33 -27.95 -5.97
C TYR A 59 32.91 -26.72 -5.18
N LEU A 60 33.63 -25.63 -5.41
CA LEU A 60 33.49 -24.36 -4.73
C LEU A 60 33.40 -23.28 -5.79
N ASP A 61 32.26 -22.62 -5.79
CA ASP A 61 31.94 -21.49 -6.63
C ASP A 61 31.83 -20.24 -5.75
N ASP A 62 32.84 -19.37 -5.86
CA ASP A 62 32.94 -18.11 -5.10
C ASP A 62 32.10 -16.99 -5.71
N ASP A 63 31.60 -17.17 -6.94
CA ASP A 63 30.70 -16.25 -7.64
C ASP A 63 29.51 -17.04 -8.22
N PRO A 64 28.65 -17.60 -7.33
CA PRO A 64 27.60 -18.56 -7.69
C PRO A 64 26.49 -18.02 -8.59
N THR A 65 26.64 -16.75 -8.96
CA THR A 65 25.71 -15.97 -9.75
C THR A 65 26.26 -15.67 -11.14
N ALA A 66 27.56 -15.84 -11.36
CA ALA A 66 28.18 -15.76 -12.67
C ALA A 66 27.77 -16.95 -13.56
N ASN A 67 27.91 -16.78 -14.88
CA ASN A 67 27.65 -17.85 -15.86
C ASN A 67 28.47 -19.11 -15.53
N PRO A 68 28.04 -20.33 -15.90
CA PRO A 68 28.74 -21.56 -15.50
C PRO A 68 30.21 -21.67 -15.96
N PHE A 69 30.71 -20.78 -16.81
CA PHE A 69 32.08 -20.84 -17.34
C PHE A 69 32.94 -19.68 -16.82
N HIS A 70 33.01 -19.55 -15.50
CA HIS A 70 33.83 -18.57 -14.79
C HIS A 70 34.89 -19.25 -13.90
N PRO A 71 35.86 -18.50 -13.34
CA PRO A 71 36.88 -19.07 -12.45
C PRO A 71 36.28 -19.72 -11.19
N VAL A 72 36.44 -21.03 -11.08
CA VAL A 72 35.91 -21.85 -9.99
C VAL A 72 37.04 -22.67 -9.34
N ARG A 73 36.75 -23.33 -8.22
CA ARG A 73 37.74 -24.14 -7.49
C ARG A 73 37.22 -25.54 -7.20
N TYR A 74 38.04 -26.54 -7.49
CA TYR A 74 37.87 -27.90 -6.98
C TYR A 74 38.82 -28.10 -5.81
N VAL A 75 38.35 -28.70 -4.74
CA VAL A 75 39.14 -28.92 -3.53
C VAL A 75 39.13 -30.39 -3.18
N PHE A 76 40.32 -31.00 -3.16
CA PHE A 76 40.49 -32.37 -2.68
C PHE A 76 40.79 -32.40 -1.19
N VAL A 77 40.10 -33.26 -0.44
CA VAL A 77 40.33 -33.51 0.99
C VAL A 77 40.71 -34.98 1.19
N ASP A 78 41.94 -35.26 1.64
CA ASP A 78 42.43 -36.63 1.94
C ASP A 78 41.61 -37.25 3.08
N GLY A 79 41.01 -38.43 2.84
CA GLY A 79 40.09 -39.09 3.76
C GLY A 79 40.72 -39.64 5.04
N VAL A 80 42.06 -39.68 5.14
CA VAL A 80 42.79 -40.17 6.33
C VAL A 80 43.59 -39.04 6.98
N ARG A 81 44.19 -38.16 6.18
CA ARG A 81 45.05 -37.08 6.68
C ARG A 81 44.32 -35.74 6.87
N GLY A 82 43.15 -35.56 6.26
CA GLY A 82 42.41 -34.30 6.28
C GLY A 82 43.14 -33.15 5.59
N THR A 83 44.12 -33.44 4.74
CA THR A 83 44.86 -32.43 3.98
C THR A 83 43.96 -31.86 2.89
N VAL A 84 43.83 -30.53 2.86
CA VAL A 84 43.00 -29.78 1.89
C VAL A 84 43.89 -29.25 0.77
N THR A 85 43.55 -29.57 -0.48
CA THR A 85 44.32 -29.17 -1.67
C THR A 85 43.39 -28.53 -2.70
N PRO A 86 43.44 -27.20 -2.92
CA PRO A 86 42.66 -26.53 -3.95
C PRO A 86 43.29 -26.66 -5.34
N HIS A 87 42.45 -26.72 -6.35
CA HIS A 87 42.76 -26.80 -7.78
C HIS A 87 41.87 -25.80 -8.53
N PRO A 88 42.45 -24.78 -9.19
CA PRO A 88 41.66 -23.83 -9.98
C PRO A 88 41.11 -24.50 -11.24
N ALA A 89 39.94 -24.05 -11.69
CA ALA A 89 39.21 -24.50 -12.87
C ALA A 89 38.39 -23.34 -13.46
N GLN A 90 37.71 -23.56 -14.58
CA GLN A 90 36.91 -22.58 -15.33
C GLN A 90 35.50 -23.09 -15.67
N SER A 91 35.12 -24.28 -15.18
CA SER A 91 33.82 -24.87 -15.47
C SER A 91 33.34 -25.79 -14.33
N PRO A 92 32.02 -26.02 -14.19
CA PRO A 92 31.45 -26.92 -13.20
C PRO A 92 31.73 -28.39 -13.53
N PRO A 93 31.49 -29.32 -12.59
CA PRO A 93 31.82 -30.74 -12.77
C PRO A 93 31.06 -31.37 -13.92
N GLU A 94 31.76 -32.11 -14.80
CA GLU A 94 31.09 -32.86 -15.90
C GLU A 94 30.12 -33.93 -15.36
N ASN A 95 30.33 -34.39 -14.13
CA ASN A 95 29.55 -35.41 -13.43
C ASN A 95 28.76 -34.81 -12.25
N GLU A 96 28.18 -33.62 -12.44
CA GLU A 96 27.51 -32.85 -11.38
C GLU A 96 26.49 -33.67 -10.57
N GLY A 97 25.72 -34.55 -11.20
CA GLY A 97 24.74 -35.40 -10.50
C GLY A 97 25.33 -36.39 -9.47
N GLN A 98 26.65 -36.52 -9.38
CA GLN A 98 27.33 -37.28 -8.32
C GLN A 98 27.71 -36.42 -7.11
N TYR A 99 27.59 -35.10 -7.24
CA TYR A 99 27.83 -34.15 -6.17
C TYR A 99 26.53 -33.89 -5.41
N ARG A 100 26.62 -33.84 -4.09
CA ARG A 100 25.54 -33.37 -3.22
C ARG A 100 25.71 -31.88 -2.98
N THR A 101 24.69 -31.09 -3.29
CA THR A 101 24.65 -29.66 -2.97
C THR A 101 24.60 -29.42 -1.46
N VAL A 102 25.31 -28.39 -1.00
CA VAL A 102 25.30 -27.92 0.38
C VAL A 102 24.46 -26.65 0.46
N GLU A 103 23.46 -26.63 1.34
CA GLU A 103 22.59 -25.47 1.52
C GLU A 103 23.34 -24.30 2.18
N THR A 104 23.80 -23.34 1.38
CA THR A 104 24.41 -22.09 1.83
C THR A 104 23.39 -20.93 1.84
N ALA A 105 23.70 -19.81 2.51
CA ALA A 105 22.80 -18.65 2.54
C ALA A 105 22.58 -18.06 1.15
N ILE A 106 23.66 -17.91 0.35
CA ILE A 106 23.54 -17.50 -1.06
C ILE A 106 22.78 -18.52 -1.90
N TRP A 107 22.96 -19.84 -1.66
CA TRP A 107 22.14 -20.85 -2.33
C TRP A 107 20.66 -20.72 -1.97
N LYS A 108 20.32 -20.43 -0.71
CA LYS A 108 18.92 -20.16 -0.28
C LYS A 108 18.37 -18.87 -0.87
N LEU A 109 19.21 -17.85 -1.03
CA LEU A 109 18.84 -16.56 -1.61
C LEU A 109 18.58 -16.67 -3.13
N LEU A 110 19.44 -17.42 -3.85
CA LEU A 110 19.23 -17.75 -5.26
C LEU A 110 18.05 -18.70 -5.46
N ALA A 111 17.85 -19.65 -4.53
CA ALA A 111 16.67 -20.50 -4.53
C ALA A 111 15.37 -19.73 -4.18
N ALA A 112 15.48 -18.58 -3.50
CA ALA A 112 14.38 -17.70 -3.14
C ALA A 112 14.17 -16.54 -4.14
N ALA A 113 14.92 -16.50 -5.25
CA ALA A 113 14.57 -15.69 -6.41
C ALA A 113 13.35 -16.36 -7.08
N GLU A 114 12.17 -16.10 -6.51
CA GLU A 114 10.87 -16.48 -7.04
C GLU A 114 10.57 -15.73 -8.34
N ASN A 115 9.70 -16.31 -9.18
CA ASN A 115 9.06 -15.65 -10.33
C ASN A 115 8.46 -14.33 -9.84
N ARG A 116 9.22 -13.23 -9.93
CA ARG A 116 8.77 -11.96 -9.37
C ARG A 116 7.80 -11.33 -10.34
N TRP A 117 6.54 -11.35 -9.92
CA TRP A 117 5.51 -10.40 -10.30
C TRP A 117 5.72 -9.06 -9.58
N PRO A 118 6.01 -7.98 -10.33
CA PRO A 118 5.43 -6.70 -10.00
C PRO A 118 4.37 -6.37 -11.07
N ALA A 119 3.08 -6.57 -10.75
CA ALA A 119 2.04 -5.81 -11.43
C ALA A 119 2.32 -4.32 -11.22
N PRO A 120 2.42 -3.53 -12.28
CA PRO A 120 2.15 -2.11 -12.19
C PRO A 120 0.64 -1.91 -11.94
N PRO A 121 0.23 -0.94 -11.11
CA PRO A 121 -1.17 -0.56 -11.01
C PRO A 121 -1.62 0.04 -12.35
N GLY A 122 -2.63 -0.59 -12.96
CA GLY A 122 -3.51 -0.01 -13.96
C GLY A 122 -2.83 0.67 -15.15
N ARG A 123 -2.50 -0.09 -16.20
CA ARG A 123 -2.30 0.47 -17.54
C ARG A 123 -3.48 0.21 -18.46
N LYS A 124 -3.75 1.20 -19.30
CA LYS A 124 -4.83 1.26 -20.28
C LYS A 124 -4.47 0.34 -21.46
N PRO A 125 -5.43 -0.40 -22.05
CA PRO A 125 -5.22 -0.98 -23.37
C PRO A 125 -4.95 0.13 -24.38
N HIS A 126 -3.87 0.04 -25.14
CA HIS A 126 -3.73 0.85 -26.36
C HIS A 126 -4.73 0.36 -27.41
N PRO A 127 -5.39 1.26 -28.17
CA PRO A 127 -6.36 0.86 -29.18
C PRO A 127 -5.74 -0.08 -30.22
N LEU A 128 -6.37 -1.23 -30.40
CA LEU A 128 -6.02 -2.20 -31.44
C LEU A 128 -6.15 -1.59 -32.85
N PRO A 129 -5.10 -1.65 -33.68
CA PRO A 129 -5.21 -1.49 -35.12
C PRO A 129 -6.06 -2.62 -35.71
N PRO A 130 -7.06 -2.36 -36.57
CA PRO A 130 -7.44 -3.32 -37.59
C PRO A 130 -6.40 -3.23 -38.71
N SER A 131 -5.36 -4.07 -38.65
CA SER A 131 -4.57 -4.39 -39.83
C SER A 131 -5.35 -5.31 -40.76
N ARG A 132 -5.05 -5.26 -42.05
CA ARG A 132 -5.31 -6.42 -42.91
C ARG A 132 -4.14 -7.37 -42.69
N GLY A 133 -4.43 -8.59 -42.25
CA GLY A 133 -3.45 -9.59 -41.81
C GLY A 133 -3.44 -9.76 -40.29
N GLU A 134 -3.28 -10.99 -39.83
CA GLU A 134 -3.17 -11.40 -38.41
C GLU A 134 -1.73 -11.19 -37.90
N ARG A 135 -1.58 -11.03 -36.58
CA ARG A 135 -0.27 -10.91 -35.90
C ARG A 135 -0.04 -12.17 -35.08
N TRP A 136 1.08 -12.85 -35.29
CA TRP A 136 1.41 -14.14 -34.67
C TRP A 136 2.77 -14.07 -34.00
N ALA A 137 2.91 -14.65 -32.81
CA ALA A 137 4.18 -14.78 -32.12
C ALA A 137 4.51 -16.25 -31.82
N VAL A 138 5.81 -16.57 -31.80
CA VAL A 138 6.35 -17.81 -31.23
C VAL A 138 7.42 -17.44 -30.23
N LEU A 139 7.17 -17.70 -28.95
CA LEU A 139 8.10 -17.42 -27.86
C LEU A 139 8.66 -18.74 -27.33
N MET A 140 9.99 -18.86 -27.28
CA MET A 140 10.66 -20.12 -26.94
C MET A 140 11.66 -19.94 -25.80
N ASN A 141 11.37 -20.58 -24.67
CA ASN A 141 12.35 -20.86 -23.61
C ASN A 141 12.76 -22.33 -23.67
N GLY A 142 14.01 -22.60 -24.03
CA GLY A 142 14.54 -23.95 -24.22
C GLY A 142 14.70 -24.75 -22.94
N GLY A 143 15.07 -24.12 -21.83
CA GLY A 143 15.38 -24.71 -20.53
C GLY A 143 16.60 -25.63 -20.45
N ALA A 144 17.01 -26.28 -21.55
CA ALA A 144 18.02 -27.34 -21.68
C ALA A 144 17.82 -28.58 -20.76
N GLY A 145 17.72 -28.38 -19.45
CA GLY A 145 17.34 -29.34 -18.42
C GLY A 145 17.32 -28.68 -17.03
N THR A 146 16.83 -29.40 -16.03
CA THR A 146 16.55 -28.86 -14.69
C THR A 146 17.72 -28.16 -13.99
N SER A 147 18.98 -28.50 -14.29
CA SER A 147 20.15 -27.85 -13.69
C SER A 147 20.54 -26.53 -14.36
N SER A 148 20.00 -26.26 -15.54
CA SER A 148 20.43 -25.20 -16.46
C SER A 148 19.30 -24.27 -16.86
N ASN A 149 18.04 -24.63 -16.60
CA ASN A 149 16.88 -23.77 -16.79
C ASN A 149 16.83 -22.71 -15.68
N TYR A 150 17.47 -21.57 -15.90
CA TYR A 150 17.51 -20.53 -14.89
C TYR A 150 16.22 -19.70 -14.90
N PRO A 151 15.76 -19.18 -13.74
CA PRO A 151 14.53 -18.38 -13.65
C PRO A 151 14.48 -17.19 -14.62
N ARG A 152 15.64 -16.63 -14.98
CA ARG A 152 15.72 -15.51 -15.92
C ARG A 152 15.15 -15.79 -17.31
N TYR A 153 15.25 -17.02 -17.80
CA TYR A 153 14.68 -17.37 -19.11
C TYR A 153 13.15 -17.33 -19.09
N TRP A 154 12.55 -17.67 -17.96
CA TRP A 154 11.12 -17.49 -17.75
C TRP A 154 10.78 -15.99 -17.63
N ASN A 155 11.59 -15.21 -16.90
CA ASN A 155 11.36 -13.78 -16.76
C ASN A 155 11.47 -13.03 -18.10
N ASP A 156 12.47 -13.34 -18.94
CA ASP A 156 12.60 -12.78 -20.29
C ASP A 156 11.37 -13.11 -21.14
N LEU A 157 10.90 -14.37 -21.06
CA LEU A 157 9.71 -14.86 -21.76
C LEU A 157 8.44 -14.11 -21.32
N SER A 158 8.26 -13.95 -20.01
CA SER A 158 7.14 -13.19 -19.42
C SER A 158 7.19 -11.72 -19.83
N ASN A 159 8.38 -11.10 -19.76
CA ASN A 159 8.52 -9.68 -20.09
C ASN A 159 8.18 -9.37 -21.55
N ILE A 160 8.61 -10.23 -22.49
CA ILE A 160 8.24 -10.03 -23.90
C ILE A 160 6.80 -10.41 -24.19
N TYR A 161 6.23 -11.41 -23.49
CA TYR A 161 4.81 -11.75 -23.60
C TYR A 161 3.95 -10.54 -23.22
N MET A 162 4.20 -9.94 -22.06
CA MET A 162 3.52 -8.71 -21.63
C MET A 162 3.69 -7.55 -22.60
N ALA A 163 4.87 -7.39 -23.23
CA ALA A 163 5.03 -6.36 -24.25
C ALA A 163 4.06 -6.60 -25.43
N LEU A 164 3.93 -7.83 -25.90
CA LEU A 164 3.03 -8.18 -27.01
C LEU A 164 1.56 -8.03 -26.63
N SER A 165 1.14 -8.61 -25.49
CA SER A 165 -0.26 -8.61 -25.05
C SER A 165 -0.71 -7.22 -24.56
N GLU A 166 0.07 -6.57 -23.70
CA GLU A 166 -0.32 -5.31 -23.05
C GLU A 166 -0.01 -4.06 -23.89
N THR A 167 1.21 -3.97 -24.46
CA THR A 167 1.62 -2.77 -25.22
C THR A 167 1.09 -2.81 -26.64
N TYR A 168 1.24 -3.94 -27.33
CA TYR A 168 0.85 -4.06 -28.73
C TYR A 168 -0.54 -4.68 -28.95
N GLY A 169 -1.20 -5.19 -27.89
CA GLY A 169 -2.54 -5.75 -27.98
C GLY A 169 -2.60 -6.97 -28.90
N TRP A 170 -1.63 -7.87 -28.82
CA TRP A 170 -1.67 -9.13 -29.56
C TRP A 170 -2.61 -10.09 -28.82
N PRO A 171 -3.55 -10.74 -29.51
CA PRO A 171 -4.46 -11.68 -28.84
C PRO A 171 -3.70 -12.94 -28.42
N ASP A 172 -3.97 -13.42 -27.21
CA ASP A 172 -3.26 -14.55 -26.57
C ASP A 172 -3.30 -15.83 -27.44
N ASP A 173 -4.42 -16.06 -28.15
CA ASP A 173 -4.58 -17.18 -29.07
C ASP A 173 -3.70 -17.08 -30.35
N ARG A 174 -2.87 -16.04 -30.46
CA ARG A 174 -1.86 -15.83 -31.49
C ARG A 174 -0.44 -15.73 -30.94
N ILE A 175 -0.24 -15.81 -29.62
CA ILE A 175 1.08 -15.84 -28.99
C ILE A 175 1.39 -17.27 -28.55
N ILE A 176 2.17 -18.00 -29.35
CA ILE A 176 2.42 -19.42 -29.10
C ILE A 176 3.67 -19.57 -28.24
N VAL A 177 3.49 -20.05 -27.01
CA VAL A 177 4.59 -20.19 -26.05
C VAL A 177 5.04 -21.64 -25.91
N LEU A 178 6.34 -21.89 -26.14
CA LEU A 178 7.01 -23.15 -25.84
C LEU A 178 8.03 -22.91 -24.71
N CYS A 179 7.84 -23.53 -23.56
CA CYS A 179 8.69 -23.30 -22.39
C CYS A 179 9.09 -24.62 -21.75
N SER A 180 10.39 -24.91 -21.70
CA SER A 180 10.98 -26.00 -20.92
C SER A 180 10.20 -27.32 -21.05
N ASP A 181 9.65 -27.87 -19.97
CA ASP A 181 8.88 -29.12 -19.99
C ASP A 181 7.36 -28.92 -20.15
N GLY A 182 6.95 -27.71 -20.52
CA GLY A 182 5.60 -27.31 -20.86
C GLY A 182 4.75 -27.03 -19.62
N THR A 183 3.58 -27.64 -19.56
CA THR A 183 2.64 -27.48 -18.44
C THR A 183 2.83 -28.56 -17.35
N ASN A 184 3.98 -29.21 -17.30
CA ASN A 184 4.24 -30.24 -16.30
C ASN A 184 4.45 -29.55 -14.93
N PRO A 185 3.75 -29.96 -13.86
CA PRO A 185 3.88 -29.29 -12.56
C PRO A 185 5.12 -29.71 -11.77
N ALA A 186 6.03 -30.48 -12.36
CA ALA A 186 7.25 -30.95 -11.70
C ALA A 186 8.34 -29.89 -11.84
N PRO A 187 9.18 -29.65 -10.81
CA PRO A 187 10.24 -28.65 -10.90
C PRO A 187 11.12 -28.83 -12.14
N ASP A 188 11.13 -27.81 -12.98
CA ASP A 188 11.87 -27.75 -14.24
C ASP A 188 12.98 -26.68 -14.21
N GLN A 189 12.99 -25.79 -13.21
CA GLN A 189 13.98 -24.72 -13.04
C GLN A 189 15.14 -25.11 -12.11
N SER A 190 16.28 -24.44 -12.29
CA SER A 190 17.53 -24.65 -11.56
C SER A 190 17.46 -24.30 -10.07
N ASN A 191 16.49 -23.48 -9.67
CA ASN A 191 16.19 -23.16 -8.27
C ASN A 191 15.30 -24.22 -7.59
N GLY A 192 14.84 -25.23 -8.33
CA GLY A 192 13.93 -26.27 -7.82
C GLY A 192 12.45 -25.87 -7.81
N GLN A 193 12.09 -24.78 -8.51
CA GLN A 193 10.71 -24.39 -8.78
C GLN A 193 10.26 -24.91 -10.16
N ASN A 194 8.96 -24.76 -10.42
CA ASN A 194 8.40 -24.95 -11.74
C ASN A 194 8.27 -23.60 -12.46
N SER A 195 8.43 -23.60 -13.78
CA SER A 195 7.98 -22.52 -14.65
C SER A 195 6.49 -22.30 -14.46
N ASP A 196 6.09 -21.08 -14.13
CA ASP A 196 4.67 -20.76 -13.96
C ASP A 196 4.01 -20.74 -15.34
N PRO A 197 2.91 -21.49 -15.56
CA PRO A 197 2.19 -21.46 -16.83
C PRO A 197 1.63 -20.09 -17.20
N ASP A 198 1.42 -19.22 -16.22
CA ASP A 198 0.78 -17.91 -16.33
C ASP A 198 1.88 -16.82 -16.37
N LEU A 199 2.21 -16.35 -17.57
CA LEU A 199 3.31 -15.42 -17.84
C LEU A 199 2.93 -13.97 -17.55
N ASP A 200 1.67 -13.60 -17.73
CA ASP A 200 1.17 -12.25 -17.48
C ASP A 200 0.18 -12.16 -16.31
N GLY A 201 0.04 -13.24 -15.52
CA GLY A 201 -0.63 -13.34 -14.21
C GLY A 201 -2.08 -12.89 -14.19
N ASP A 202 -2.74 -12.94 -15.35
CA ASP A 202 -4.16 -12.69 -15.48
C ASP A 202 -5.01 -13.90 -15.02
N GLY A 203 -4.36 -15.04 -14.76
CA GLY A 203 -4.96 -16.29 -14.33
C GLY A 203 -5.22 -17.29 -15.47
N ASP A 204 -4.89 -16.97 -16.72
CA ASP A 204 -4.92 -17.87 -17.87
C ASP A 204 -3.53 -18.45 -18.17
N PRO A 205 -3.37 -19.78 -18.29
CA PRO A 205 -2.09 -20.36 -18.67
C PRO A 205 -1.68 -20.03 -20.12
N ASP A 206 -0.59 -19.28 -20.27
CA ASP A 206 0.01 -18.89 -21.55
C ASP A 206 0.93 -19.95 -22.15
N ILE A 207 1.59 -20.77 -21.31
CA ILE A 207 2.50 -21.83 -21.77
C ILE A 207 1.69 -22.95 -22.45
N MET A 208 1.91 -23.14 -23.76
CA MET A 208 1.12 -24.08 -24.57
C MET A 208 1.81 -25.45 -24.74
N TYR A 209 3.13 -25.47 -24.92
CA TYR A 209 3.88 -26.68 -25.25
C TYR A 209 5.20 -26.76 -24.49
N ALA A 210 5.74 -27.97 -24.33
CA ALA A 210 7.13 -28.11 -23.95
C ALA A 210 8.02 -27.64 -25.11
N CYS A 211 9.22 -27.15 -24.78
CA CYS A 211 10.16 -26.65 -25.77
C CYS A 211 11.06 -27.79 -26.25
N THR A 212 10.47 -28.81 -26.88
CA THR A 212 11.21 -29.91 -27.52
C THR A 212 11.22 -29.78 -29.03
N LEU A 213 12.16 -30.47 -29.69
CA LEU A 213 12.30 -30.38 -31.15
C LEU A 213 11.03 -30.80 -31.88
N ALA A 214 10.34 -31.82 -31.36
CA ALA A 214 9.10 -32.33 -31.94
C ALA A 214 7.95 -31.33 -31.85
N GLU A 215 7.86 -30.56 -30.76
CA GLU A 215 6.82 -29.55 -30.58
C GLU A 215 7.13 -28.29 -31.39
N VAL A 216 8.40 -27.89 -31.49
CA VAL A 216 8.85 -26.82 -32.40
C VAL A 216 8.47 -27.17 -33.85
N ASP A 217 8.82 -28.36 -34.33
CA ASP A 217 8.48 -28.79 -35.69
C ASP A 217 6.96 -28.81 -35.93
N MET A 218 6.20 -29.24 -34.92
CA MET A 218 4.74 -29.28 -34.97
C MET A 218 4.14 -27.88 -35.05
N VAL A 219 4.61 -26.93 -34.24
CA VAL A 219 4.12 -25.55 -34.20
C VAL A 219 4.40 -24.84 -35.53
N PHE A 220 5.63 -24.90 -36.04
CA PHE A 220 5.97 -24.27 -37.32
C PHE A 220 5.27 -24.93 -38.51
N GLY A 221 5.12 -26.26 -38.49
CA GLY A 221 4.33 -26.98 -39.49
C GLY A 221 2.85 -26.60 -39.48
N TRP A 222 2.30 -26.29 -38.31
CA TRP A 222 0.94 -25.77 -38.18
C TRP A 222 0.84 -24.30 -38.65
N LEU A 223 1.77 -23.43 -38.24
CA LEU A 223 1.82 -22.02 -38.66
C LEU A 223 1.89 -21.87 -40.18
N ALA A 224 2.63 -22.73 -40.87
CA ALA A 224 2.68 -22.76 -42.33
C ALA A 224 1.30 -22.93 -42.99
N THR A 225 0.30 -23.44 -42.26
CA THR A 225 -1.09 -23.60 -42.72
C THR A 225 -2.02 -22.49 -42.26
N GLN A 226 -1.62 -21.69 -41.26
CA GLN A 226 -2.43 -20.60 -40.71
C GLN A 226 -2.08 -19.25 -41.31
N LEU A 227 -0.78 -19.02 -41.56
CA LEU A 227 -0.27 -17.75 -42.04
C LEU A 227 -0.65 -17.50 -43.51
N SER A 228 -0.76 -16.22 -43.84
CA SER A 228 -0.87 -15.67 -45.18
C SER A 228 0.29 -14.68 -45.43
N ALA A 229 0.50 -14.27 -46.69
CA ALA A 229 1.53 -13.28 -47.02
C ALA A 229 1.25 -11.87 -46.47
N ASP A 230 0.02 -11.61 -46.01
CA ASP A 230 -0.37 -10.34 -45.40
C ASP A 230 -0.14 -10.33 -43.87
N ASP A 231 0.21 -11.47 -43.26
CA ASP A 231 0.38 -11.61 -41.82
C ASP A 231 1.79 -11.19 -41.35
N LYS A 232 1.95 -11.03 -40.03
CA LYS A 232 3.24 -10.77 -39.38
C LYS A 232 3.54 -11.87 -38.36
N LEU A 233 4.78 -12.35 -38.35
CA LEU A 233 5.29 -13.33 -37.40
C LEU A 233 6.46 -12.75 -36.60
N PHE A 234 6.33 -12.69 -35.28
CA PHE A 234 7.42 -12.40 -34.36
C PHE A 234 7.93 -13.69 -33.70
N ILE A 235 9.25 -13.84 -33.59
CA ILE A 235 9.87 -15.01 -32.98
C ILE A 235 10.90 -14.56 -31.95
N PHE A 236 10.76 -15.08 -30.73
CA PHE A 236 11.67 -14.79 -29.62
C PHE A 236 12.25 -16.10 -29.08
N THR A 237 13.54 -16.10 -28.79
CA THR A 237 14.19 -17.25 -28.13
C THR A 237 15.07 -16.80 -26.98
N THR A 238 15.00 -17.47 -25.84
CA THR A 238 15.90 -17.30 -24.69
C THR A 238 16.24 -18.67 -24.13
N ASP A 239 17.52 -19.01 -23.99
CA ASP A 239 18.08 -20.16 -23.24
C ASP A 239 19.61 -20.21 -23.49
N HIS A 240 20.24 -21.36 -23.35
CA HIS A 240 21.61 -21.63 -23.74
C HIS A 240 21.74 -21.82 -25.26
N GLY A 241 22.94 -21.56 -25.76
CA GLY A 241 23.33 -21.87 -27.13
C GLY A 241 24.64 -22.63 -27.22
N SER A 242 24.82 -23.34 -28.32
CA SER A 242 26.00 -24.17 -28.57
C SER A 242 26.65 -23.81 -29.91
N SER A 243 27.96 -23.54 -29.91
CA SER A 243 28.71 -23.38 -31.15
C SER A 243 28.96 -24.74 -31.81
N ASN A 244 28.60 -24.86 -33.10
CA ASN A 244 28.88 -26.04 -33.92
C ASN A 244 30.13 -25.83 -34.82
N GLY A 245 30.86 -24.72 -34.61
CA GLY A 245 32.04 -24.34 -35.37
C GLY A 245 31.72 -23.54 -36.64
N GLY A 246 32.53 -22.51 -36.92
CA GLY A 246 32.25 -21.54 -37.97
C GLY A 246 31.10 -20.62 -37.55
N TRP A 247 30.20 -20.28 -38.48
CA TRP A 247 28.96 -19.55 -38.20
C TRP A 247 27.82 -20.46 -37.70
N ASN A 248 27.99 -21.79 -37.75
CA ASN A 248 26.93 -22.71 -37.36
C ASN A 248 26.72 -22.74 -35.84
N THR A 249 25.47 -22.66 -35.42
CA THR A 249 25.07 -22.64 -34.00
C THR A 249 23.81 -23.48 -33.75
N SER A 250 23.49 -23.72 -32.49
CA SER A 250 22.26 -24.38 -32.05
C SER A 250 21.66 -23.67 -30.85
N PHE A 251 20.33 -23.56 -30.84
CA PHE A 251 19.53 -23.23 -29.67
C PHE A 251 19.27 -24.50 -28.86
N ASN A 252 19.57 -24.47 -27.56
CA ASN A 252 19.34 -25.62 -26.71
C ASN A 252 17.85 -25.72 -26.36
N LEU A 253 17.31 -26.94 -26.45
CA LEU A 253 15.92 -27.27 -26.20
C LEU A 253 15.82 -28.21 -24.99
N TRP A 254 14.60 -28.42 -24.51
CA TRP A 254 14.36 -29.22 -23.31
C TRP A 254 14.85 -30.66 -23.45
N ALA A 255 15.29 -31.23 -22.33
CA ALA A 255 15.86 -32.56 -22.23
C ALA A 255 17.13 -32.77 -23.09
N GLY A 256 17.96 -31.74 -23.22
CA GLY A 256 19.23 -31.77 -23.93
C GLY A 256 19.10 -31.90 -25.45
N GLN A 257 17.93 -31.56 -26.00
CA GLN A 257 17.72 -31.47 -27.44
C GLN A 257 18.32 -30.17 -27.98
N MET A 258 18.47 -30.07 -29.30
CA MET A 258 19.06 -28.89 -29.94
C MET A 258 18.35 -28.59 -31.26
N LEU A 259 18.08 -27.32 -31.51
CA LEU A 259 17.60 -26.78 -32.78
C LEU A 259 18.76 -26.06 -33.47
N SER A 260 19.31 -26.67 -34.52
CA SER A 260 20.37 -26.01 -35.30
C SER A 260 19.83 -24.87 -36.15
N ASP A 261 20.62 -23.83 -36.35
CA ASP A 261 20.41 -22.74 -37.31
C ASP A 261 19.88 -23.18 -38.68
N ALA A 262 20.46 -24.23 -39.27
CA ALA A 262 20.05 -24.77 -40.57
C ALA A 262 18.68 -25.45 -40.54
N HIS A 263 18.27 -25.97 -39.39
CA HIS A 263 16.93 -26.56 -39.22
C HIS A 263 15.91 -25.45 -38.99
N PHE A 264 16.24 -24.46 -38.17
CA PHE A 264 15.39 -23.30 -37.96
C PHE A 264 15.11 -22.54 -39.26
N ALA A 265 16.13 -22.32 -40.09
CA ALA A 265 15.96 -21.74 -41.43
C ALA A 265 14.99 -22.55 -42.31
N GLN A 266 15.02 -23.89 -42.26
CA GLN A 266 14.07 -24.74 -42.99
C GLN A 266 12.63 -24.56 -42.50
N LEU A 267 12.43 -24.33 -41.20
CA LEU A 267 11.11 -24.05 -40.65
C LEU A 267 10.57 -22.71 -41.18
N LEU A 268 11.42 -21.67 -41.25
CA LEU A 268 11.03 -20.36 -41.78
C LEU A 268 10.78 -20.39 -43.29
N ASP A 269 11.58 -21.12 -44.06
CA ASP A 269 11.41 -21.25 -45.51
C ASP A 269 10.15 -22.02 -45.92
N ALA A 270 9.54 -22.76 -44.98
CA ALA A 270 8.27 -23.43 -45.20
C ALA A 270 7.05 -22.52 -44.98
N LEU A 271 7.24 -21.32 -44.42
CA LEU A 271 6.17 -20.34 -44.19
C LEU A 271 5.86 -19.53 -45.47
N PRO A 272 4.67 -18.92 -45.57
CA PRO A 272 4.40 -17.91 -46.59
C PRO A 272 5.36 -16.72 -46.51
N ASP A 273 5.49 -15.95 -47.60
CA ASP A 273 6.29 -14.71 -47.69
C ASP A 273 5.66 -13.54 -46.89
N CYS A 274 5.41 -13.79 -45.61
CA CYS A 274 4.93 -12.83 -44.61
C CYS A 274 6.09 -12.03 -44.00
N GLU A 275 5.78 -11.02 -43.19
CA GLU A 275 6.81 -10.26 -42.47
C GLU A 275 7.29 -11.03 -41.24
N ILE A 276 8.60 -11.28 -41.13
CA ILE A 276 9.18 -12.06 -40.03
C ILE A 276 10.18 -11.21 -39.25
N ILE A 277 10.01 -11.17 -37.92
CA ILE A 277 10.90 -10.50 -36.98
C ILE A 277 11.44 -11.56 -36.01
N CYS A 278 12.76 -11.64 -35.82
CA CYS A 278 13.40 -12.56 -34.89
C CYS A 278 14.31 -11.84 -33.88
N THR A 279 14.26 -12.25 -32.62
CA THR A 279 15.19 -11.78 -31.58
C THR A 279 15.77 -12.98 -30.83
N PHE A 280 17.09 -13.15 -30.87
CA PHE A 280 17.79 -14.35 -30.38
C PHE A 280 18.66 -14.08 -29.14
N GLU A 281 18.32 -14.70 -28.00
CA GLU A 281 19.07 -14.75 -26.74
C GLU A 281 19.61 -16.15 -26.35
N PRO A 282 20.25 -16.90 -27.27
CA PRO A 282 21.21 -17.91 -26.85
C PRO A 282 22.66 -17.47 -27.08
N CYS A 283 23.60 -18.10 -26.38
CA CYS A 283 25.03 -17.98 -26.70
C CYS A 283 25.28 -18.31 -28.18
N TYR A 284 26.22 -17.63 -28.83
CA TYR A 284 26.54 -17.77 -30.26
C TYR A 284 25.38 -17.42 -31.20
N SER A 285 24.41 -16.61 -30.75
CA SER A 285 23.16 -16.30 -31.48
C SER A 285 23.38 -15.59 -32.82
N GLY A 286 24.46 -14.82 -32.97
CA GLY A 286 24.85 -14.22 -34.25
C GLY A 286 25.02 -15.23 -35.39
N GLY A 287 25.26 -16.51 -35.07
CA GLY A 287 25.32 -17.61 -36.02
C GLY A 287 23.98 -18.00 -36.67
N PHE A 288 22.84 -17.51 -36.18
CA PHE A 288 21.54 -17.75 -36.83
C PHE A 288 21.30 -16.82 -38.02
N LEU A 289 21.84 -15.59 -37.97
CA LEU A 289 21.39 -14.51 -38.84
C LEU A 289 21.72 -14.79 -40.31
N ASP A 290 22.83 -15.46 -40.63
CA ASP A 290 23.26 -15.74 -42.01
C ASP A 290 22.36 -16.74 -42.74
N ASN A 291 21.65 -17.59 -42.00
CA ASN A 291 20.70 -18.57 -42.51
C ASN A 291 19.24 -18.11 -42.39
N VAL A 292 18.93 -17.25 -41.43
CA VAL A 292 17.55 -16.76 -41.17
C VAL A 292 17.22 -15.55 -42.05
N VAL A 293 18.15 -14.61 -42.19
CA VAL A 293 17.93 -13.32 -42.85
C VAL A 293 18.33 -13.40 -44.33
N VAL A 294 17.62 -14.27 -45.05
CA VAL A 294 17.84 -14.59 -46.45
C VAL A 294 16.50 -14.63 -47.20
N PRO A 295 16.49 -14.48 -48.55
CA PRO A 295 15.27 -14.66 -49.33
C PRO A 295 14.68 -16.07 -49.20
N PRO A 296 13.34 -16.22 -49.25
CA PRO A 296 12.35 -15.19 -49.59
C PRO A 296 11.79 -14.41 -48.38
N GLY A 297 11.13 -13.29 -48.67
CA GLY A 297 10.40 -12.46 -47.69
C GLY A 297 11.05 -11.11 -47.39
N PRO A 298 10.36 -10.23 -46.64
CA PRO A 298 10.96 -9.30 -45.70
C PRO A 298 11.18 -9.98 -44.33
N ARG A 299 12.45 -10.10 -43.90
CA ARG A 299 12.88 -10.67 -42.61
C ARG A 299 13.86 -9.73 -41.93
N VAL A 300 13.74 -9.55 -40.61
CA VAL A 300 14.71 -8.83 -39.78
C VAL A 300 15.05 -9.67 -38.55
N ALA A 301 16.32 -9.72 -38.17
CA ALA A 301 16.73 -10.42 -36.97
C ALA A 301 17.83 -9.69 -36.21
N SER A 302 17.76 -9.77 -34.89
CA SER A 302 18.84 -9.37 -33.99
C SER A 302 19.26 -10.51 -33.06
N SER A 303 20.50 -10.44 -32.58
CA SER A 303 21.10 -11.43 -31.68
C SER A 303 21.86 -10.79 -30.55
N ALA A 304 21.80 -11.41 -29.36
CA ALA A 304 22.47 -10.96 -28.15
C ALA A 304 24.00 -10.90 -28.26
N CYS A 305 24.61 -11.81 -29.02
CA CYS A 305 26.06 -11.87 -29.14
C CYS A 305 26.48 -12.31 -30.54
N ALA A 306 27.77 -12.12 -30.87
CA ALA A 306 28.31 -12.60 -32.14
C ALA A 306 28.36 -14.13 -32.21
N TYR A 307 28.43 -14.67 -33.42
CA TYR A 307 28.51 -16.11 -33.70
C TYR A 307 29.62 -16.88 -32.95
N ASN A 308 30.61 -16.19 -32.40
CA ASN A 308 31.77 -16.74 -31.69
C ASN A 308 31.87 -16.29 -30.22
N GLN A 309 30.81 -15.71 -29.67
CA GLN A 309 30.73 -15.21 -28.29
C GLN A 309 29.61 -15.88 -27.50
N VAL A 310 29.69 -15.79 -26.18
CA VAL A 310 28.62 -16.16 -25.26
C VAL A 310 27.81 -14.92 -24.91
N SER A 311 26.53 -15.09 -24.61
CA SER A 311 25.70 -14.00 -24.10
C SER A 311 25.72 -13.91 -22.57
N TYR A 312 25.36 -12.75 -22.01
CA TYR A 312 25.44 -12.51 -20.56
C TYR A 312 24.12 -12.18 -19.89
N ALA A 313 23.95 -12.71 -18.68
CA ALA A 313 22.87 -12.35 -17.78
C ALA A 313 23.11 -11.03 -17.04
N MET A 314 22.05 -10.30 -16.71
CA MET A 314 22.09 -8.93 -16.18
C MET A 314 22.42 -8.86 -14.68
N PRO A 315 23.55 -8.26 -14.27
CA PRO A 315 23.88 -8.06 -12.86
C PRO A 315 23.23 -6.78 -12.27
N PRO A 316 23.04 -6.70 -10.94
CA PRO A 316 23.16 -7.77 -9.95
C PRO A 316 21.90 -8.64 -9.89
N GLY A 317 22.07 -9.92 -9.55
CA GLY A 317 20.94 -10.83 -9.31
C GLY A 317 20.50 -11.66 -10.50
N TYR A 318 20.95 -11.34 -11.73
CA TYR A 318 20.81 -12.20 -12.92
C TYR A 318 19.36 -12.61 -13.18
N VAL A 319 18.46 -11.63 -13.03
CA VAL A 319 17.01 -11.79 -13.12
C VAL A 319 16.56 -11.86 -14.58
N TYR A 320 17.29 -11.24 -15.50
CA TYR A 320 17.04 -11.20 -16.93
C TYR A 320 18.35 -11.43 -17.69
N ASP A 321 18.29 -11.77 -18.97
CA ASP A 321 19.45 -11.70 -19.86
C ASP A 321 19.65 -10.27 -20.42
N THR A 322 20.91 -9.82 -20.52
CA THR A 322 21.24 -8.38 -20.61
C THR A 322 20.71 -7.74 -21.88
N TYR A 323 20.98 -8.35 -23.03
CA TYR A 323 20.58 -7.82 -24.32
C TYR A 323 19.05 -7.76 -24.45
N VAL A 324 18.36 -8.88 -24.19
CA VAL A 324 16.88 -8.91 -24.32
C VAL A 324 16.14 -8.11 -23.26
N PHE A 325 16.73 -7.87 -22.08
CA PHE A 325 16.19 -6.92 -21.13
C PHE A 325 16.07 -5.54 -21.76
N HIS A 326 17.15 -5.04 -22.37
CA HIS A 326 17.16 -3.72 -23.01
C HIS A 326 16.37 -3.70 -24.32
N TRP A 327 16.42 -4.77 -25.12
CA TRP A 327 15.64 -4.87 -26.35
C TRP A 327 14.14 -4.85 -26.07
N THR A 328 13.68 -5.60 -25.07
CA THR A 328 12.28 -5.61 -24.65
C THR A 328 11.88 -4.25 -24.09
N ALA A 329 12.75 -3.59 -23.33
CA ALA A 329 12.52 -2.24 -22.83
C ALA A 329 12.34 -1.22 -23.96
N ALA A 330 13.13 -1.34 -25.03
CA ALA A 330 13.03 -0.48 -26.20
C ALA A 330 11.64 -0.55 -26.86
N VAL A 331 11.14 -1.76 -27.11
CA VAL A 331 9.84 -1.95 -27.78
C VAL A 331 8.67 -1.70 -26.83
N LYS A 332 8.83 -1.93 -25.53
CA LYS A 332 7.79 -1.69 -24.52
C LYS A 332 7.67 -0.21 -24.14
N GLY A 333 8.72 0.59 -24.32
CA GLY A 333 8.81 1.98 -23.86
C GLY A 333 9.08 2.13 -22.36
N GLU A 334 9.37 1.02 -21.69
CA GLU A 334 9.81 0.95 -20.30
C GLU A 334 10.50 -0.38 -20.03
N ASP A 335 11.40 -0.42 -19.05
CA ASP A 335 12.02 -1.65 -18.62
C ASP A 335 11.09 -2.53 -17.75
N ALA A 336 11.55 -3.73 -17.40
CA ALA A 336 10.76 -4.67 -16.60
C ALA A 336 10.49 -4.20 -15.15
N TYR A 337 11.07 -3.07 -14.74
CA TYR A 337 10.87 -2.44 -13.44
C TYR A 337 10.00 -1.16 -13.55
N GLY A 338 9.44 -0.87 -14.72
CA GLY A 338 8.59 0.29 -14.98
C GLY A 338 9.37 1.60 -15.18
N VAL A 339 10.69 1.54 -15.40
CA VAL A 339 11.48 2.73 -15.75
C VAL A 339 11.24 3.05 -17.22
N VAL A 340 10.70 4.24 -17.49
CA VAL A 340 10.41 4.70 -18.85
C VAL A 340 11.68 4.77 -19.69
N VAL A 341 11.57 4.28 -20.93
CA VAL A 341 12.61 4.23 -21.95
C VAL A 341 12.12 4.94 -23.21
N ASP A 342 13.02 5.64 -23.88
CA ASP A 342 12.78 6.23 -25.19
C ASP A 342 13.79 5.68 -26.20
N ALA A 343 13.32 4.82 -27.10
CA ALA A 343 14.11 4.18 -28.15
C ALA A 343 13.75 4.70 -29.56
N ASP A 344 12.82 5.66 -29.67
CA ASP A 344 12.43 6.28 -30.94
C ASP A 344 13.47 7.34 -31.34
N TYR A 345 14.60 6.86 -31.87
CA TYR A 345 15.72 7.74 -32.22
C TYR A 345 15.38 8.72 -33.33
N ASN A 346 14.40 8.40 -34.18
CA ASN A 346 14.03 9.23 -35.32
C ASN A 346 12.84 10.18 -35.04
N ASN A 347 12.15 10.01 -33.90
CA ASN A 347 10.98 10.74 -33.43
C ASN A 347 9.75 10.64 -34.36
N ASP A 348 9.51 9.48 -34.99
CA ASP A 348 8.32 9.24 -35.81
C ASP A 348 7.12 8.67 -35.02
N GLY A 349 7.32 8.43 -33.72
CA GLY A 349 6.34 7.88 -32.79
C GLY A 349 6.26 6.36 -32.81
N LEU A 350 7.18 5.67 -33.48
CA LEU A 350 7.30 4.22 -33.52
C LEU A 350 8.73 3.80 -33.14
N VAL A 351 8.86 2.57 -32.65
CA VAL A 351 10.16 1.92 -32.48
C VAL A 351 10.27 0.85 -33.56
N ASP A 352 11.08 1.11 -34.57
CA ASP A 352 11.40 0.13 -35.62
C ASP A 352 12.42 -0.92 -35.12
N MET A 353 12.61 -1.99 -35.88
CA MET A 353 13.49 -3.09 -35.44
C MET A 353 14.98 -2.71 -35.43
N LEU A 354 15.39 -1.69 -36.18
CA LEU A 354 16.75 -1.16 -36.11
C LEU A 354 16.93 -0.28 -34.85
N GLU A 355 15.93 0.49 -34.48
CA GLU A 355 15.90 1.30 -33.27
C GLU A 355 15.90 0.44 -32.01
N ALA A 356 15.07 -0.60 -31.95
CA ALA A 356 15.08 -1.58 -30.87
C ALA A 356 16.45 -2.23 -30.70
N PHE A 357 17.09 -2.62 -31.82
CA PHE A 357 18.45 -3.16 -31.80
C PHE A 357 19.47 -2.15 -31.29
N ARG A 358 19.46 -0.90 -31.79
CA ARG A 358 20.41 0.14 -31.39
C ARG A 358 20.29 0.48 -29.92
N TYR A 359 19.06 0.58 -29.42
CA TYR A 359 18.83 0.84 -28.02
C TYR A 359 19.44 -0.27 -27.16
N ALA A 360 19.19 -1.53 -27.52
CA ALA A 360 19.77 -2.68 -26.81
C ALA A 360 21.30 -2.67 -26.88
N GLU A 361 21.90 -2.46 -28.06
CA GLU A 361 23.35 -2.40 -28.27
C GLU A 361 24.02 -1.26 -27.47
N GLU A 362 23.37 -0.10 -27.34
CA GLU A 362 23.89 1.05 -26.60
C GLU A 362 23.83 0.86 -25.07
N HIS A 363 22.87 0.07 -24.58
CA HIS A 363 22.64 -0.13 -23.15
C HIS A 363 23.25 -1.43 -22.63
N ASP A 364 23.53 -2.40 -23.50
CA ASP A 364 24.27 -3.60 -23.16
C ASP A 364 25.74 -3.26 -22.89
N GLN A 365 26.15 -3.36 -21.62
CA GLN A 365 27.52 -3.10 -21.17
C GLN A 365 28.35 -4.38 -21.05
N SER A 366 27.76 -5.54 -21.36
CA SER A 366 28.43 -6.82 -21.32
C SER A 366 29.42 -6.95 -22.48
N ASN A 367 30.44 -7.80 -22.32
CA ASN A 367 31.42 -8.04 -23.39
C ASN A 367 30.91 -9.11 -24.35
N GLU A 368 29.78 -8.81 -24.97
CA GLU A 368 29.13 -9.51 -26.08
C GLU A 368 28.92 -8.48 -27.19
N ASP A 369 29.10 -8.86 -28.45
CA ASP A 369 28.88 -7.97 -29.60
C ASP A 369 27.53 -8.34 -30.24
N PRO A 370 26.40 -7.72 -29.83
CA PRO A 370 25.11 -7.91 -30.48
C PRO A 370 25.19 -7.74 -32.01
N GLN A 371 24.36 -8.48 -32.74
CA GLN A 371 24.32 -8.39 -34.21
C GLN A 371 22.91 -8.14 -34.74
N TYR A 372 22.84 -7.55 -35.93
CA TYR A 372 21.60 -7.21 -36.61
C TYR A 372 21.75 -7.47 -38.11
N MET A 373 20.74 -8.07 -38.73
CA MET A 373 20.63 -8.18 -40.19
C MET A 373 19.18 -8.02 -40.64
N ASP A 374 18.99 -7.50 -41.85
CA ASP A 374 17.69 -7.42 -42.50
C ASP A 374 17.74 -7.80 -44.00
N TYR A 375 16.64 -8.37 -44.50
CA TYR A 375 16.48 -8.74 -45.90
C TYR A 375 15.04 -8.46 -46.37
N PRO A 376 14.81 -7.75 -47.49
CA PRO A 376 15.81 -7.01 -48.25
C PRO A 376 16.47 -5.93 -47.38
N ALA A 377 17.71 -5.58 -47.70
CA ALA A 377 18.48 -4.63 -46.90
C ALA A 377 17.71 -3.31 -46.69
N GLY A 378 17.64 -2.85 -45.44
CA GLY A 378 16.93 -1.65 -45.00
C GLY A 378 15.45 -1.85 -44.67
N VAL A 379 14.92 -3.08 -44.74
CA VAL A 379 13.51 -3.33 -44.40
C VAL A 379 13.23 -3.14 -42.91
N GLY A 380 14.22 -3.34 -42.03
CA GLY A 380 13.98 -3.23 -40.60
C GLY A 380 13.84 -1.80 -40.07
N THR A 381 14.12 -0.77 -40.87
CA THR A 381 13.76 0.64 -40.56
C THR A 381 12.31 0.98 -40.91
N GLY A 382 11.50 -0.03 -41.22
CA GLY A 382 10.08 0.11 -41.50
C GLY A 382 9.24 -1.04 -40.95
N LEU A 383 9.88 -2.11 -40.43
CA LEU A 383 9.22 -3.14 -39.65
C LEU A 383 9.23 -2.74 -38.18
N SER A 384 8.07 -2.84 -37.56
CA SER A 384 7.89 -2.78 -36.11
C SER A 384 6.95 -3.90 -35.66
N LEU A 385 6.74 -4.01 -34.34
CA LEU A 385 5.72 -4.90 -33.77
C LEU A 385 4.29 -4.37 -33.99
N TRP A 386 4.14 -3.11 -34.45
CA TRP A 386 2.89 -2.61 -35.01
C TRP A 386 2.65 -3.19 -36.42
N PRO A 387 1.39 -3.39 -36.81
CA PRO A 387 1.11 -3.87 -38.15
C PRO A 387 1.37 -2.80 -39.21
N THR A 388 1.99 -3.23 -40.31
CA THR A 388 2.31 -2.44 -41.51
C THR A 388 1.24 -2.72 -42.57
N GLY A 389 0.30 -1.81 -42.78
CA GLY A 389 -0.79 -1.98 -43.76
C GLY A 389 -0.63 -1.13 -45.02
N PRO A 390 -1.06 -1.60 -46.22
CA PRO A 390 -1.28 -0.74 -47.37
C PRO A 390 -2.56 0.08 -47.17
N GLY A 391 -2.43 1.40 -47.00
CA GLY A 391 -3.54 2.34 -46.81
C GLY A 391 -3.22 3.43 -45.77
N PRO A 392 -4.09 4.44 -45.58
CA PRO A 392 -3.97 5.33 -44.43
C PRO A 392 -4.27 4.56 -43.14
N PHE A 393 -3.57 4.87 -42.06
CA PHE A 393 -3.80 4.30 -40.73
C PHE A 393 -3.72 5.41 -39.68
N LEU A 394 -4.89 5.85 -39.22
CA LEU A 394 -5.06 6.97 -38.29
C LEU A 394 -5.02 6.50 -36.84
N VAL A 395 -4.15 7.10 -36.04
CA VAL A 395 -4.03 6.89 -34.60
C VAL A 395 -4.17 8.22 -33.87
N VAL A 396 -4.66 8.19 -32.63
CA VAL A 396 -4.65 9.38 -31.76
C VAL A 396 -3.22 9.61 -31.30
N SER A 397 -2.65 10.76 -31.68
CA SER A 397 -1.28 11.14 -31.34
C SER A 397 -1.20 12.00 -30.08
N GLY A 398 -2.31 12.64 -29.70
CA GLY A 398 -2.37 13.52 -28.55
C GLY A 398 -3.79 13.92 -28.19
N THR A 399 -4.00 14.22 -26.91
CA THR A 399 -5.25 14.78 -26.39
C THR A 399 -4.95 15.88 -25.39
N ALA A 400 -5.77 16.93 -25.37
CA ALA A 400 -5.72 17.97 -24.34
C ALA A 400 -7.13 18.30 -23.86
N TYR A 401 -7.24 18.65 -22.57
CA TYR A 401 -8.50 19.05 -21.94
C TYR A 401 -8.44 20.54 -21.61
N ASP A 402 -9.57 21.22 -21.80
CA ASP A 402 -9.76 22.60 -21.34
C ASP A 402 -11.07 22.65 -20.54
N ASP A 403 -10.94 23.04 -19.27
CA ASP A 403 -11.99 23.12 -18.26
C ASP A 403 -12.38 24.59 -17.95
N VAL A 404 -12.15 25.54 -18.87
CA VAL A 404 -12.63 26.94 -18.73
C VAL A 404 -14.14 27.02 -18.42
N GLY A 405 -14.92 25.99 -18.79
CA GLY A 405 -16.34 25.84 -18.45
C GLY A 405 -16.64 25.39 -17.01
N GLY A 406 -15.62 25.06 -16.23
CA GLY A 406 -15.64 24.60 -14.84
C GLY A 406 -14.84 25.52 -13.92
N ASN A 407 -13.92 24.95 -13.15
CA ASN A 407 -13.13 25.66 -12.14
C ASN A 407 -11.79 26.23 -12.68
N ASN A 408 -11.42 25.88 -13.92
CA ASN A 408 -10.25 26.38 -14.65
C ASN A 408 -8.92 26.02 -13.97
N ASN A 409 -8.82 24.81 -13.43
CA ASN A 409 -7.58 24.24 -12.88
C ASN A 409 -6.80 23.41 -13.92
N GLY A 410 -7.32 23.25 -15.13
CA GLY A 410 -6.70 22.46 -16.20
C GLY A 410 -6.96 20.96 -16.10
N GLN A 411 -7.94 20.53 -15.29
CA GLN A 411 -8.32 19.13 -15.13
C GLN A 411 -9.83 18.92 -15.31
N PRO A 412 -10.29 17.75 -15.78
CA PRO A 412 -11.70 17.44 -15.81
C PRO A 412 -12.22 17.04 -14.42
N ASP A 413 -13.09 17.84 -13.80
CA ASP A 413 -13.66 17.53 -12.47
C ASP A 413 -15.15 17.09 -12.51
N PRO A 414 -15.64 16.34 -11.51
CA PRO A 414 -17.05 16.00 -11.39
C PRO A 414 -17.96 17.24 -11.42
N GLY A 415 -18.97 17.20 -12.30
CA GLY A 415 -19.96 18.29 -12.44
C GLY A 415 -19.59 19.36 -13.47
N GLU A 416 -18.44 19.24 -14.12
CA GLU A 416 -17.95 20.25 -15.05
C GLU A 416 -18.35 19.99 -16.51
N THR A 417 -18.21 21.05 -17.32
CA THR A 417 -18.24 20.96 -18.77
C THR A 417 -16.85 21.21 -19.30
N VAL A 418 -16.28 20.22 -19.98
CA VAL A 418 -14.91 20.26 -20.51
C VAL A 418 -14.90 20.15 -22.02
N THR A 419 -13.92 20.79 -22.65
CA THR A 419 -13.61 20.59 -24.06
C THR A 419 -12.43 19.66 -24.22
N LEU A 420 -12.50 18.76 -25.22
CA LEU A 420 -11.46 17.80 -25.56
C LEU A 420 -10.92 18.11 -26.96
N GLU A 421 -9.61 18.36 -27.02
CA GLU A 421 -8.82 18.45 -28.24
C GLU A 421 -8.22 17.10 -28.58
N VAL A 422 -8.26 16.72 -29.85
CA VAL A 422 -7.73 15.45 -30.35
C VAL A 422 -6.84 15.73 -31.56
N GLU A 423 -5.61 15.23 -31.50
CA GLU A 423 -4.67 15.20 -32.63
C GLU A 423 -4.59 13.78 -33.19
N LEU A 424 -4.63 13.66 -34.51
CA LEU A 424 -4.42 12.40 -35.22
C LEU A 424 -3.08 12.39 -35.93
N ASN A 425 -2.44 11.22 -35.97
CA ASN A 425 -1.31 10.90 -36.85
C ASN A 425 -1.75 9.84 -37.86
N ASN A 426 -1.31 9.96 -39.11
CA ASN A 426 -1.46 8.89 -40.09
C ASN A 426 -0.15 8.10 -40.21
N VAL A 427 -0.04 6.98 -39.51
CA VAL A 427 1.13 6.09 -39.60
C VAL A 427 1.00 5.04 -40.73
N GLY A 428 -0.01 5.20 -41.59
CA GLY A 428 -0.19 4.40 -42.80
C GLY A 428 0.46 5.04 -44.02
N ASN A 429 0.77 4.21 -45.01
CA ASN A 429 1.53 4.60 -46.20
C ASN A 429 0.77 5.52 -47.18
N ASP A 430 -0.56 5.48 -47.20
CA ASP A 430 -1.38 6.32 -48.08
C ASP A 430 -1.90 7.57 -47.35
N THR A 431 -2.13 8.65 -48.08
CA THR A 431 -2.77 9.85 -47.53
C THR A 431 -4.23 9.58 -47.13
N ALA A 432 -4.57 9.83 -45.87
CA ALA A 432 -5.95 9.87 -45.40
C ALA A 432 -6.61 11.16 -45.87
N ARG A 433 -7.74 11.06 -46.57
CA ARG A 433 -8.48 12.21 -47.11
C ARG A 433 -9.87 12.30 -46.51
N ASN A 434 -10.39 13.52 -46.38
CA ASN A 434 -11.72 13.78 -45.79
C ASN A 434 -11.88 13.11 -44.41
N VAL A 435 -10.86 13.23 -43.58
CA VAL A 435 -10.81 12.58 -42.28
C VAL A 435 -11.86 13.21 -41.34
N THR A 436 -12.70 12.37 -40.77
CA THR A 436 -13.73 12.74 -39.80
C THR A 436 -13.69 11.80 -38.62
N ALA A 437 -14.11 12.28 -37.46
CA ALA A 437 -14.25 11.43 -36.29
C ALA A 437 -15.48 11.78 -35.47
N THR A 438 -16.09 10.74 -34.89
CA THR A 438 -17.25 10.87 -33.99
C THR A 438 -16.92 10.24 -32.64
N LEU A 439 -17.02 11.02 -31.57
CA LEU A 439 -16.76 10.61 -30.19
C LEU A 439 -18.04 10.05 -29.55
N TYR A 440 -17.92 8.93 -28.86
CA TYR A 440 -18.99 8.33 -28.06
C TYR A 440 -18.46 8.08 -26.66
N SER A 441 -19.23 8.48 -25.66
CA SER A 441 -18.93 8.03 -24.30
C SER A 441 -19.25 6.55 -24.17
N LEU A 442 -18.32 5.78 -23.60
CA LEU A 442 -18.59 4.44 -23.08
C LEU A 442 -18.87 4.46 -21.57
N ASP A 443 -18.73 5.64 -20.95
CA ASP A 443 -18.85 5.84 -19.52
C ASP A 443 -20.19 6.51 -19.16
N ARG A 444 -20.84 5.99 -18.12
CA ARG A 444 -22.12 6.52 -17.64
C ARG A 444 -22.04 7.93 -17.06
N PHE A 445 -20.86 8.35 -16.60
CA PHE A 445 -20.62 9.66 -15.99
C PHE A 445 -20.24 10.73 -17.02
N VAL A 446 -20.00 10.34 -18.27
CA VAL A 446 -19.61 11.27 -19.34
C VAL A 446 -20.72 11.37 -20.37
N THR A 447 -21.23 12.57 -20.57
CA THR A 447 -22.19 12.87 -21.65
C THR A 447 -21.50 13.74 -22.70
N VAL A 448 -21.29 13.19 -23.90
CA VAL A 448 -20.72 13.95 -25.03
C VAL A 448 -21.80 14.85 -25.64
N THR A 449 -21.59 16.16 -25.61
CA THR A 449 -22.55 17.19 -26.08
C THR A 449 -22.17 17.77 -27.45
N GLN A 450 -20.88 17.77 -27.78
CA GLN A 450 -20.37 17.97 -29.15
C GLN A 450 -19.47 16.80 -29.51
N ASN A 451 -19.90 16.00 -30.47
CA ASN A 451 -19.36 14.66 -30.69
C ASN A 451 -18.68 14.47 -32.04
N PHE A 452 -18.51 15.52 -32.85
CA PHE A 452 -18.00 15.40 -34.21
C PHE A 452 -16.89 16.40 -34.49
N ALA A 453 -15.81 15.93 -35.12
CA ALA A 453 -14.75 16.77 -35.67
C ALA A 453 -14.33 16.32 -37.08
N SER A 454 -13.82 17.27 -37.86
CA SER A 454 -13.13 17.04 -39.13
C SER A 454 -11.67 17.39 -38.99
N PHE A 455 -10.83 16.67 -39.72
CA PHE A 455 -9.37 16.79 -39.69
C PHE A 455 -8.88 17.17 -41.10
N PRO A 456 -7.68 17.75 -41.23
CA PRO A 456 -7.07 17.97 -42.54
C PRO A 456 -6.77 16.64 -43.25
N ASP A 457 -6.44 16.70 -44.54
CA ASP A 457 -5.84 15.54 -45.22
C ASP A 457 -4.49 15.24 -44.54
N LEU A 458 -4.28 13.97 -44.20
CA LEU A 458 -3.10 13.50 -43.46
C LEU A 458 -2.26 12.59 -44.35
N GLY A 459 -1.12 13.07 -44.84
CA GLY A 459 -0.09 12.23 -45.46
C GLY A 459 0.56 11.27 -44.44
N HIS A 460 1.43 10.40 -44.91
CA HIS A 460 2.24 9.52 -44.04
C HIS A 460 3.00 10.38 -43.00
N PHE A 461 2.81 10.06 -41.73
CA PHE A 461 3.31 10.72 -40.52
C PHE A 461 2.89 12.19 -40.34
N GLN A 462 1.80 12.60 -41.01
CA GLN A 462 1.28 13.95 -40.84
C GLN A 462 0.33 14.02 -39.65
N LEU A 463 0.62 14.94 -38.73
CA LEU A 463 -0.26 15.31 -37.63
C LEU A 463 -1.38 16.25 -38.09
N GLY A 464 -2.55 16.13 -37.46
CA GLY A 464 -3.64 17.09 -37.65
C GLY A 464 -4.61 17.15 -36.49
N LEU A 465 -4.99 18.37 -36.16
CA LEU A 465 -5.96 18.68 -35.11
C LEU A 465 -7.40 18.65 -35.65
N GLY A 466 -8.28 18.05 -34.86
CA GLY A 466 -9.71 17.97 -35.17
C GLY A 466 -10.45 19.23 -34.80
N MET A 467 -11.31 19.72 -35.71
CA MET A 467 -12.19 20.86 -35.44
C MET A 467 -13.64 20.61 -35.91
N PRO A 468 -14.65 21.14 -35.19
CA PRO A 468 -14.55 21.82 -33.88
C PRO A 468 -14.14 20.86 -32.75
N LEU A 469 -13.67 21.40 -31.62
CA LEU A 469 -13.33 20.61 -30.43
C LEU A 469 -14.55 19.83 -29.91
N TYR A 470 -14.30 18.68 -29.29
CA TYR A 470 -15.34 17.91 -28.61
C TYR A 470 -15.74 18.62 -27.31
N GLN A 471 -16.98 18.41 -26.88
CA GLN A 471 -17.47 18.92 -25.60
C GLN A 471 -18.15 17.79 -24.82
N MET A 472 -17.87 17.72 -23.53
CA MET A 472 -18.37 16.70 -22.63
C MET A 472 -18.86 17.33 -21.32
N ASN A 473 -19.96 16.82 -20.80
CA ASN A 473 -20.43 17.13 -19.45
C ASN A 473 -20.13 15.94 -18.54
N LEU A 474 -19.51 16.21 -17.40
CA LEU A 474 -19.13 15.23 -16.39
C LEU A 474 -20.17 15.24 -15.26
N ASP A 475 -20.68 14.08 -14.89
CA ASP A 475 -21.68 13.96 -13.83
C ASP A 475 -21.09 14.40 -12.48
N ALA A 476 -21.81 15.24 -11.73
CA ALA A 476 -21.40 15.68 -10.39
C ALA A 476 -21.35 14.53 -9.37
N GLN A 477 -21.95 13.38 -9.69
CA GLN A 477 -21.89 12.16 -8.89
C GLN A 477 -20.73 11.23 -9.30
N CYS A 478 -19.91 11.62 -10.27
CA CYS A 478 -18.72 10.87 -10.64
C CYS A 478 -17.75 10.82 -9.45
N PRO A 479 -17.28 9.63 -9.02
CA PRO A 479 -16.23 9.53 -8.02
C PRO A 479 -14.96 10.24 -8.51
N ILE A 480 -14.30 10.99 -7.63
CA ILE A 480 -12.98 11.58 -7.91
C ILE A 480 -11.98 10.44 -8.16
N GLY A 481 -11.10 10.61 -9.15
CA GLY A 481 -10.16 9.59 -9.62
C GLY A 481 -10.75 8.58 -10.62
N HIS A 482 -12.03 8.68 -10.96
CA HIS A 482 -12.68 7.75 -11.90
C HIS A 482 -12.11 7.89 -13.31
N VAL A 483 -11.62 6.79 -13.89
CA VAL A 483 -11.12 6.78 -15.27
C VAL A 483 -12.28 6.53 -16.23
N ALA A 484 -12.71 7.58 -16.93
CA ALA A 484 -13.71 7.50 -17.97
C ALA A 484 -13.08 7.17 -19.32
N THR A 485 -13.80 6.40 -20.15
CA THR A 485 -13.37 6.03 -21.51
C THR A 485 -14.40 6.45 -22.55
N CYS A 486 -13.92 7.06 -23.64
CA CYS A 486 -14.69 7.36 -24.83
C CYS A 486 -14.13 6.58 -26.03
N SER A 487 -15.00 6.13 -26.94
CA SER A 487 -14.59 5.63 -28.25
C SER A 487 -14.64 6.74 -29.29
N LEU A 488 -13.63 6.80 -30.15
CA LEU A 488 -13.51 7.73 -31.25
C LEU A 488 -13.61 6.95 -32.55
N SER A 489 -14.78 6.99 -33.20
CA SER A 489 -14.99 6.36 -34.51
C SER A 489 -14.42 7.25 -35.61
N LEU A 490 -13.41 6.76 -36.32
CA LEU A 490 -12.68 7.47 -37.36
C LEU A 490 -13.12 7.01 -38.75
N ALA A 491 -13.25 7.94 -39.68
CA ALA A 491 -13.56 7.65 -41.08
C ALA A 491 -12.76 8.54 -42.02
N ALA A 492 -12.40 7.99 -43.18
CA ALA A 492 -11.76 8.71 -44.28
C ALA A 492 -12.29 8.17 -45.63
N ASP A 493 -11.81 8.73 -46.74
CA ASP A 493 -12.12 8.24 -48.09
C ASP A 493 -11.80 6.74 -48.30
N SER A 494 -12.25 6.17 -49.42
CA SER A 494 -12.01 4.76 -49.80
C SER A 494 -12.60 3.74 -48.83
N ALA A 495 -13.66 4.11 -48.11
CA ALA A 495 -14.32 3.29 -47.08
C ALA A 495 -13.40 2.92 -45.90
N TYR A 496 -12.38 3.74 -45.61
CA TYR A 496 -11.60 3.62 -44.39
C TYR A 496 -12.48 3.94 -43.18
N SER A 497 -12.54 3.00 -42.23
CA SER A 497 -13.14 3.22 -40.92
C SER A 497 -12.36 2.46 -39.86
N THR A 498 -12.01 3.13 -38.77
CA THR A 498 -11.42 2.51 -37.59
C THR A 498 -12.05 3.10 -36.33
N SER A 499 -11.65 2.61 -35.15
CA SER A 499 -11.97 3.24 -33.88
C SER A 499 -10.73 3.34 -33.02
N SER A 500 -10.58 4.46 -32.31
CA SER A 500 -9.61 4.63 -31.25
C SER A 500 -10.34 4.81 -29.92
N TYR A 501 -9.62 4.74 -28.81
CA TYR A 501 -10.18 4.97 -27.48
C TYR A 501 -9.40 6.08 -26.79
N ILE A 502 -10.11 6.92 -26.05
CA ILE A 502 -9.55 8.02 -25.27
C ILE A 502 -10.02 7.82 -23.84
N SER A 503 -9.08 7.62 -22.92
CA SER A 503 -9.38 7.49 -21.49
C SER A 503 -8.73 8.60 -20.69
N PHE A 504 -9.48 9.18 -19.76
CA PHE A 504 -9.04 10.28 -18.89
C PHE A 504 -9.60 10.13 -17.48
N MET A 505 -8.89 10.69 -16.52
CA MET A 505 -9.31 10.70 -15.12
C MET A 505 -10.23 11.89 -14.87
N ILE A 506 -11.30 11.66 -14.09
CA ILE A 506 -12.22 12.69 -13.64
C ILE A 506 -11.93 12.98 -12.16
N GLY A 507 -11.42 14.17 -11.87
CA GLY A 507 -10.94 14.62 -10.56
C GLY A 507 -9.58 14.04 -10.15
N ASP A 508 -8.81 14.81 -9.39
CA ASP A 508 -7.49 14.41 -8.87
C ASP A 508 -7.62 13.61 -7.56
N PRO A 509 -7.20 12.33 -7.49
CA PRO A 509 -7.21 11.55 -6.26
C PRO A 509 -6.42 12.19 -5.11
N MET A 510 -5.41 13.03 -5.41
CA MET A 510 -4.61 13.76 -4.40
C MET A 510 -5.37 14.94 -3.78
N THR A 511 -6.65 15.12 -4.12
CA THR A 511 -7.56 16.06 -3.45
C THR A 511 -8.51 15.36 -2.48
N LEU A 512 -8.29 14.08 -2.22
CA LEU A 512 -8.99 13.31 -1.19
C LEU A 512 -8.02 12.96 -0.07
N PRO A 513 -8.47 12.93 1.19
CA PRO A 513 -7.63 12.48 2.29
C PRO A 513 -7.33 10.99 2.22
N VAL A 514 -6.19 10.58 2.75
CA VAL A 514 -5.86 9.16 2.97
C VAL A 514 -6.82 8.56 4.01
N GLY A 515 -7.35 7.38 3.72
CA GLY A 515 -8.30 6.66 4.60
C GLY A 515 -9.77 6.87 4.22
N PRO A 516 -10.73 6.67 5.15
CA PRO A 516 -10.53 6.36 6.56
C PRO A 516 -9.98 4.96 6.82
N ASP A 517 -9.24 4.78 7.91
CA ASP A 517 -8.95 3.45 8.45
C ASP A 517 -10.21 2.78 9.07
N ALA A 518 -10.06 1.55 9.57
CA ALA A 518 -11.17 0.79 10.15
C ALA A 518 -11.77 1.38 11.45
N HIS A 519 -11.05 2.30 12.13
CA HIS A 519 -11.57 3.03 13.30
C HIS A 519 -12.26 4.35 12.90
N GLY A 520 -11.89 4.89 11.74
CA GLY A 520 -12.48 6.07 11.13
C GLY A 520 -11.50 7.23 10.93
N TYR A 521 -10.21 7.08 11.23
CA TYR A 521 -9.23 8.15 11.02
C TYR A 521 -8.94 8.35 9.53
N CYS A 522 -8.97 9.61 9.09
CA CYS A 522 -8.42 10.05 7.82
C CYS A 522 -7.18 10.93 8.06
N ALA A 523 -6.25 10.98 7.11
CA ALA A 523 -5.14 11.91 7.08
C ALA A 523 -5.38 12.93 5.98
N TRP A 524 -5.50 14.19 6.39
CA TRP A 524 -5.75 15.32 5.51
C TRP A 524 -4.46 16.10 5.29
N ASP A 525 -4.15 16.37 4.03
CA ASP A 525 -3.10 17.26 3.61
C ASP A 525 -3.65 18.58 3.04
N THR A 526 -2.75 19.41 2.53
CA THR A 526 -3.05 20.76 2.04
C THR A 526 -3.83 20.82 0.71
N LEU A 527 -3.87 19.73 -0.07
CA LEU A 527 -4.57 19.66 -1.36
C LEU A 527 -6.02 19.14 -1.24
N ASP A 528 -6.37 18.50 -0.12
CA ASP A 528 -7.63 17.77 0.08
C ASP A 528 -8.91 18.59 0.21
N GLY A 529 -8.88 19.89 -0.16
CA GLY A 529 -10.07 20.74 -0.21
C GLY A 529 -10.90 20.76 1.09
N GLY A 530 -10.49 21.55 2.08
CA GLY A 530 -11.31 21.84 3.26
C GLY A 530 -10.66 22.83 4.22
N GLU A 531 -11.43 23.36 5.17
CA GLU A 531 -10.91 24.23 6.26
C GLU A 531 -10.09 23.43 7.29
N TYR A 532 -9.15 22.59 6.85
CA TYR A 532 -8.24 21.87 7.72
C TYR A 532 -7.07 22.79 8.11
N LEU A 533 -6.49 22.53 9.29
CA LEU A 533 -5.48 23.40 9.88
C LEU A 533 -4.27 23.53 8.95
N VAL A 534 -4.09 24.74 8.42
CA VAL A 534 -2.95 25.09 7.58
C VAL A 534 -1.64 25.01 8.35
N TYR A 535 -0.55 24.90 7.61
CA TYR A 535 0.79 25.00 8.17
C TYR A 535 0.97 26.33 8.93
N ASP A 536 1.11 26.23 10.26
CA ASP A 536 1.33 27.34 11.19
C ASP A 536 2.41 26.92 12.20
N TRP A 537 3.67 27.07 11.79
CA TRP A 537 4.82 26.63 12.57
C TRP A 537 4.94 27.38 13.90
N GLN A 538 5.16 26.62 14.97
CA GLN A 538 5.38 27.15 16.31
C GLN A 538 6.77 26.72 16.78
N GLU A 539 7.73 27.63 16.71
CA GLU A 539 9.08 27.36 17.19
C GLU A 539 9.09 27.23 18.72
N ILE A 540 9.35 26.02 19.24
CA ILE A 540 9.42 25.77 20.68
C ILE A 540 10.82 25.37 21.14
N ALA A 541 11.75 25.02 20.27
CA ALA A 541 13.11 24.67 20.68
C ALA A 541 13.91 25.89 21.15
N PRO A 542 14.44 25.89 22.40
CA PRO A 542 15.21 27.02 22.90
C PRO A 542 16.44 27.40 22.06
N GLN A 543 17.07 26.43 21.38
CA GLN A 543 18.21 26.69 20.49
C GLN A 543 17.85 27.52 19.26
N ALA A 544 16.60 27.46 18.82
CA ALA A 544 16.07 28.22 17.69
C ALA A 544 15.24 29.44 18.15
N GLY A 545 15.25 29.76 19.44
CA GLY A 545 14.59 30.93 20.03
C GLY A 545 13.20 30.65 20.62
N GLY A 546 12.77 29.39 20.67
CA GLY A 546 11.51 28.97 21.29
C GLY A 546 11.53 28.96 22.82
N THR A 547 10.36 28.73 23.43
CA THR A 547 10.16 28.74 24.89
C THR A 547 9.75 27.37 25.46
N GLY A 548 9.97 26.30 24.72
CA GLY A 548 9.64 24.93 25.12
C GLY A 548 10.59 24.36 26.17
N THR A 549 10.21 23.21 26.71
CA THR A 549 11.01 22.43 27.67
C THR A 549 11.74 21.32 26.93
N VAL A 550 13.08 21.33 27.00
CA VAL A 550 13.93 20.30 26.39
C VAL A 550 13.79 18.98 27.14
N LEU A 551 13.55 17.89 26.39
CA LEU A 551 13.55 16.52 26.92
C LEU A 551 14.98 15.97 27.01
N ASN A 552 15.23 15.11 28.00
CA ASN A 552 16.55 14.51 28.20
C ASN A 552 16.79 13.30 27.27
N LEU A 553 16.77 13.54 25.96
CA LEU A 553 17.00 12.57 24.89
C LEU A 553 18.34 12.88 24.20
N THR A 554 19.44 12.42 24.80
CA THR A 554 20.81 12.83 24.41
C THR A 554 21.63 11.70 23.79
N SER A 555 21.07 10.51 23.65
CA SER A 555 21.72 9.32 23.11
C SER A 555 20.94 8.79 21.90
N ASN A 556 21.61 8.04 21.01
CA ASN A 556 20.91 7.31 19.95
C ASN A 556 19.94 6.27 20.56
N ASN A 557 18.82 6.02 19.89
CA ASN A 557 17.83 4.99 20.24
C ASN A 557 17.35 5.14 21.70
N GLN A 558 16.78 6.31 22.00
CA GLN A 558 16.34 6.66 23.35
C GLN A 558 14.88 7.11 23.36
N THR A 559 14.11 6.63 24.35
CA THR A 559 12.72 7.02 24.56
C THR A 559 12.52 7.58 25.97
N VAL A 560 11.65 8.57 26.12
CA VAL A 560 11.27 9.17 27.40
C VAL A 560 9.75 9.28 27.53
N GLY A 561 9.23 8.96 28.71
CA GLY A 561 7.82 9.17 29.04
C GLY A 561 7.54 10.61 29.47
N ILE A 562 6.41 11.14 29.03
CA ILE A 562 5.91 12.48 29.34
C ILE A 562 4.45 12.40 29.83
N THR A 563 4.04 13.41 30.61
CA THR A 563 2.64 13.54 31.06
C THR A 563 1.89 14.50 30.15
N LEU A 564 0.71 14.12 29.70
CA LEU A 564 -0.16 14.98 28.88
C LEU A 564 -0.90 15.98 29.77
N PRO A 565 -1.07 17.24 29.32
CA PRO A 565 -1.76 18.28 30.10
C PRO A 565 -3.29 18.14 30.11
N PHE A 566 -3.84 17.23 29.31
CA PHE A 566 -5.26 16.89 29.23
C PHE A 566 -5.39 15.40 28.84
N THR A 567 -6.58 14.83 29.03
CA THR A 567 -6.88 13.49 28.52
C THR A 567 -6.94 13.51 27.00
N PHE A 568 -6.13 12.70 26.35
CA PHE A 568 -6.16 12.54 24.90
C PHE A 568 -6.77 11.20 24.55
N ARG A 569 -7.87 11.21 23.80
CA ARG A 569 -8.52 9.99 23.34
C ARG A 569 -7.92 9.58 21.99
N TYR A 570 -7.53 8.32 21.84
CA TYR A 570 -6.84 7.83 20.65
C TYR A 570 -7.25 6.37 20.39
N TYR A 571 -7.73 6.08 19.18
CA TYR A 571 -8.35 4.80 18.81
C TYR A 571 -9.36 4.28 19.86
N GLY A 572 -10.17 5.20 20.38
CA GLY A 572 -11.20 4.88 21.36
C GLY A 572 -10.70 4.57 22.77
N GLN A 573 -9.45 4.89 23.10
CA GLN A 573 -8.89 4.74 24.45
C GLN A 573 -8.38 6.08 24.99
N ASP A 574 -8.51 6.29 26.30
CA ASP A 574 -8.13 7.56 26.95
C ASP A 574 -6.72 7.46 27.53
N PHE A 575 -5.87 8.43 27.18
CA PHE A 575 -4.48 8.50 27.60
C PHE A 575 -4.20 9.79 28.39
N PHE A 576 -3.31 9.66 29.37
CA PHE A 576 -2.83 10.78 30.22
C PHE A 576 -1.31 10.96 30.12
N GLN A 577 -0.64 10.10 29.35
CA GLN A 577 0.80 10.03 29.20
C GLN A 577 1.13 9.62 27.77
N ALA A 578 2.33 9.94 27.31
CA ALA A 578 2.88 9.52 26.03
C ALA A 578 4.38 9.24 26.18
N SER A 579 4.95 8.51 25.24
CA SER A 579 6.39 8.30 25.09
C SER A 579 6.88 9.00 23.82
N VAL A 580 8.05 9.64 23.90
CA VAL A 580 8.70 10.34 22.78
C VAL A 580 10.06 9.71 22.54
N SER A 581 10.33 9.32 21.29
CA SER A 581 11.58 8.70 20.87
C SER A 581 12.50 9.68 20.15
N THR A 582 13.80 9.39 20.15
CA THR A 582 14.77 10.02 19.26
C THR A 582 14.50 9.72 17.80
N ASP A 583 13.92 8.57 17.51
CA ASP A 583 13.70 8.00 16.17
C ASP A 583 12.43 8.52 15.48
N GLY A 584 12.05 9.77 15.80
CA GLY A 584 11.01 10.53 15.11
C GLY A 584 9.56 10.06 15.28
N TRP A 585 9.30 9.13 16.20
CA TRP A 585 7.96 8.72 16.59
C TRP A 585 7.60 9.12 18.03
N MET A 586 6.30 9.20 18.30
CA MET A 586 5.76 9.20 19.66
C MET A 586 4.64 8.15 19.79
N ALA A 587 4.38 7.68 21.01
CA ALA A 587 3.34 6.68 21.25
C ALA A 587 2.50 7.04 22.49
N LEU A 588 1.21 6.78 22.44
CA LEU A 588 0.28 7.09 23.52
C LEU A 588 0.39 6.00 24.61
N GLY A 589 0.65 6.43 25.85
CA GLY A 589 1.00 5.54 26.97
C GLY A 589 2.46 5.66 27.41
N TRP A 590 2.89 4.76 28.30
CA TRP A 590 4.24 4.77 28.86
C TRP A 590 5.04 3.56 28.35
N LEU A 591 6.00 3.83 27.47
CA LEU A 591 6.89 2.84 26.85
C LEU A 591 8.36 3.15 27.12
N THR A 592 9.19 2.11 27.07
CA THR A 592 10.66 2.20 27.18
C THR A 592 11.38 1.51 26.00
N THR A 593 10.65 1.23 24.92
CA THR A 593 11.20 0.65 23.69
C THR A 593 12.01 1.70 22.93
N TYR A 594 12.77 1.26 21.94
CA TYR A 594 13.74 2.08 21.20
C TYR A 594 13.74 1.66 19.73
N ASP A 595 12.53 1.60 19.17
CA ASP A 595 12.24 1.05 17.86
C ASP A 595 12.72 2.05 16.79
N TYR A 596 13.93 1.83 16.27
CA TYR A 596 14.58 2.68 15.26
C TYR A 596 14.37 2.16 13.84
N SER A 597 14.15 0.85 13.68
CA SER A 597 13.89 0.24 12.38
C SER A 597 12.43 0.46 12.03
N ASN A 598 12.19 1.33 11.06
CA ASN A 598 10.84 1.61 10.59
C ASN A 598 10.24 0.43 9.82
N SER A 599 8.91 0.41 9.73
CA SER A 599 8.14 -0.58 8.99
C SER A 599 6.85 0.05 8.44
N ALA A 600 6.16 -0.67 7.56
CA ALA A 600 4.83 -0.27 7.08
C ALA A 600 3.80 -0.30 8.22
N ILE A 601 2.77 0.55 8.15
CA ILE A 601 1.65 0.60 9.08
C ILE A 601 0.38 0.03 8.42
N PRO A 602 -0.46 -0.75 9.12
CA PRO A 602 -0.26 -1.27 10.48
C PRO A 602 0.70 -2.46 10.52
N ASN A 603 1.57 -2.51 11.54
CA ASN A 603 2.46 -3.65 11.77
C ASN A 603 2.89 -3.71 13.26
N ALA A 604 3.06 -4.92 13.77
CA ALA A 604 3.53 -5.19 15.14
C ALA A 604 5.04 -4.98 15.36
N ASP A 605 5.79 -4.54 14.34
CA ASP A 605 7.22 -4.23 14.45
C ASP A 605 7.50 -2.88 15.14
N GLY A 606 6.49 -2.00 15.21
CA GLY A 606 6.57 -0.69 15.87
C GLY A 606 6.06 -0.70 17.33
N PRO A 607 6.07 0.47 18.00
CA PRO A 607 5.50 0.62 19.33
C PRO A 607 3.96 0.74 19.30
N PRO A 608 3.22 0.15 20.26
CA PRO A 608 1.76 0.21 20.26
C PRO A 608 1.26 1.63 20.52
N ASN A 609 0.17 2.02 19.86
CA ASN A 609 -0.42 3.36 19.88
C ASN A 609 0.50 4.45 19.29
N MET A 610 1.25 4.11 18.24
CA MET A 610 2.23 4.99 17.63
C MET A 610 1.61 6.08 16.75
N ILE A 611 2.25 7.25 16.81
CA ILE A 611 2.22 8.33 15.84
C ILE A 611 3.61 8.39 15.21
N ALA A 612 3.73 7.83 14.00
CA ALA A 612 4.94 7.86 13.19
C ALA A 612 5.02 9.19 12.46
N ALA A 613 5.53 10.22 13.16
CA ALA A 613 5.64 11.57 12.60
C ALA A 613 6.75 11.65 11.53
N PHE A 614 7.86 10.98 11.78
CA PHE A 614 8.99 10.77 10.87
C PHE A 614 9.79 9.56 11.36
N TRP A 615 9.18 8.37 11.37
CA TRP A 615 9.81 7.20 11.99
C TRP A 615 10.93 6.65 11.11
N ASP A 616 12.17 6.76 11.59
CA ASP A 616 13.40 6.29 10.97
C ASP A 616 14.52 6.21 12.03
N ASP A 617 15.70 5.65 11.69
CA ASP A 617 16.89 5.64 12.54
C ASP A 617 17.49 7.06 12.62
N LEU A 618 17.04 7.84 13.61
CA LEU A 618 17.40 9.25 13.79
C LEU A 618 18.26 9.45 15.03
N ASN A 619 19.31 10.26 14.86
CA ASN A 619 20.39 10.35 15.83
C ASN A 619 20.57 11.79 16.37
N PRO A 620 20.24 12.06 17.64
CA PRO A 620 20.39 13.38 18.25
C PRO A 620 21.84 13.70 18.63
N THR A 621 22.77 12.73 18.53
CA THR A 621 24.16 12.92 18.97
C THR A 621 24.99 13.76 18.00
N TYR A 622 24.49 14.04 16.78
CA TYR A 622 25.20 14.82 15.76
C TYR A 622 25.24 16.35 16.00
N GLY A 623 24.98 16.82 17.21
CA GLY A 623 25.11 18.23 17.62
C GLY A 623 23.99 19.13 17.09
N ASN A 624 23.63 20.15 17.87
CA ASN A 624 22.54 21.10 17.59
C ASN A 624 21.15 20.46 17.39
N THR A 625 20.89 19.30 17.98
CA THR A 625 19.55 18.68 18.02
C THR A 625 18.89 18.98 19.35
N GLN A 626 17.59 19.30 19.34
CA GLN A 626 16.77 19.40 20.56
C GLN A 626 15.41 18.76 20.31
N ILE A 627 14.97 17.92 21.24
CA ILE A 627 13.60 17.41 21.26
C ILE A 627 12.88 18.08 22.44
N CYS A 628 11.79 18.77 22.16
CA CYS A 628 11.17 19.71 23.10
C CYS A 628 9.67 19.49 23.22
N THR A 629 9.09 19.92 24.34
CA THR A 629 7.63 19.93 24.55
C THR A 629 7.14 21.30 25.01
N ARG A 630 5.89 21.63 24.66
CA ARG A 630 5.21 22.83 25.16
C ARG A 630 3.70 22.62 25.15
N TYR A 631 3.04 23.05 26.23
CA TYR A 631 1.59 23.19 26.22
C TYR A 631 1.20 24.62 25.85
N ASP A 632 0.51 24.80 24.73
CA ASP A 632 -0.12 26.05 24.35
C ASP A 632 -1.52 26.13 24.95
N THR A 633 -1.62 26.87 26.07
CA THR A 633 -2.88 27.07 26.79
C THR A 633 -3.88 27.93 26.01
N THR A 634 -3.43 28.69 25.00
CA THR A 634 -4.31 29.59 24.25
C THR A 634 -5.11 28.82 23.20
N GLN A 635 -4.43 27.93 22.46
CA GLN A 635 -5.07 27.09 21.45
C GLN A 635 -5.41 25.69 21.95
N GLN A 636 -5.18 25.40 23.24
CA GLN A 636 -5.49 24.10 23.87
C GLN A 636 -4.86 22.93 23.11
N ARG A 637 -3.55 23.03 22.84
CA ARG A 637 -2.78 22.01 22.11
C ARG A 637 -1.43 21.74 22.76
N PHE A 638 -1.01 20.48 22.76
CA PHE A 638 0.27 20.04 23.29
C PHE A 638 1.21 19.70 22.14
N ILE A 639 2.40 20.30 22.15
CA ILE A 639 3.35 20.27 21.04
C ILE A 639 4.58 19.47 21.45
N VAL A 640 5.03 18.56 20.58
CA VAL A 640 6.31 17.86 20.65
C VAL A 640 7.10 18.19 19.38
N GLU A 641 8.29 18.77 19.52
CA GLU A 641 9.13 19.20 18.38
C GLU A 641 10.45 18.41 18.36
N TRP A 642 10.83 17.90 17.19
CA TRP A 642 12.17 17.43 16.87
C TRP A 642 12.88 18.51 16.06
N CYS A 643 13.78 19.24 16.69
CA CYS A 643 14.49 20.36 16.09
C CYS A 643 15.85 19.92 15.57
N ASN A 644 16.06 20.03 14.25
CA ASN A 644 17.35 19.82 13.59
C ASN A 644 17.97 18.43 13.88
N ILE A 645 17.13 17.39 13.87
CA ILE A 645 17.54 16.00 14.09
C ILE A 645 18.09 15.39 12.79
N ALA A 646 19.11 14.56 12.88
CA ALA A 646 19.81 14.01 11.71
C ALA A 646 19.57 12.51 11.56
N HIS A 647 19.61 11.99 10.34
CA HIS A 647 19.61 10.55 10.11
C HIS A 647 20.90 9.91 10.64
N ASN A 648 20.78 8.70 11.18
CA ASN A 648 21.93 7.94 11.63
C ASN A 648 22.87 7.64 10.45
N GLY A 649 24.18 7.85 10.64
CA GLY A 649 25.17 7.73 9.57
C GLY A 649 25.20 8.89 8.56
N ALA A 650 24.26 9.84 8.59
CA ALA A 650 24.16 10.96 7.64
C ALA A 650 23.94 12.32 8.34
N SER A 651 24.94 12.79 9.09
CA SER A 651 24.86 14.02 9.93
C SER A 651 24.54 15.34 9.21
N GLY A 652 24.58 15.35 7.88
CA GLY A 652 24.22 16.49 7.01
C GLY A 652 22.75 16.50 6.54
N THR A 653 22.04 15.38 6.65
CA THR A 653 20.62 15.25 6.31
C THR A 653 19.82 15.50 7.58
N ARG A 654 19.12 16.63 7.65
CA ARG A 654 18.52 17.11 8.90
C ARG A 654 17.08 17.54 8.74
N GLU A 655 16.28 17.03 9.65
CA GLU A 655 14.84 17.17 9.67
C GLU A 655 14.41 18.02 10.86
N THR A 656 13.37 18.83 10.64
CA THR A 656 12.71 19.61 11.69
C THR A 656 11.20 19.48 11.50
N PHE A 657 10.54 18.88 12.48
CA PHE A 657 9.10 18.61 12.47
C PHE A 657 8.51 18.62 13.88
N GLN A 658 7.19 18.73 13.98
CA GLN A 658 6.48 18.71 15.26
C GLN A 658 5.15 17.97 15.18
N VAL A 659 4.75 17.34 16.28
CA VAL A 659 3.43 16.76 16.51
C VAL A 659 2.65 17.65 17.47
N LEU A 660 1.43 18.00 17.10
CA LEU A 660 0.47 18.75 17.91
C LEU A 660 -0.71 17.85 18.24
N LEU A 661 -0.93 17.61 19.52
CA LEU A 661 -2.13 16.96 20.03
C LEU A 661 -3.13 18.04 20.45
N TYR A 662 -4.30 18.07 19.84
CA TYR A 662 -5.35 19.02 20.19
C TYR A 662 -6.21 18.47 21.32
N ASN A 663 -6.50 19.30 22.32
CA ASN A 663 -7.32 18.90 23.47
C ASN A 663 -8.72 18.48 22.96
N PRO A 664 -9.12 17.20 23.10
CA PRO A 664 -10.40 16.71 22.55
C PRO A 664 -11.64 17.38 23.17
N ILE A 665 -11.47 18.01 24.33
CA ILE A 665 -12.53 18.78 25.01
C ILE A 665 -12.74 20.14 24.33
N TYR A 666 -11.73 20.72 23.68
CA TYR A 666 -11.84 22.01 23.01
C TYR A 666 -11.97 21.86 21.48
N TRP A 667 -11.32 20.83 20.93
CA TRP A 667 -11.31 20.45 19.51
C TRP A 667 -11.94 19.08 19.35
N HIS A 668 -13.24 19.03 19.08
CA HIS A 668 -13.97 17.77 18.95
C HIS A 668 -13.61 17.04 17.66
N THR A 669 -14.03 15.79 17.57
CA THR A 669 -14.08 15.01 16.33
C THR A 669 -15.34 14.15 16.38
N ALA A 670 -15.74 13.56 15.24
CA ALA A 670 -16.97 12.79 15.16
C ALA A 670 -17.02 11.59 16.13
N THR A 671 -15.87 11.01 16.48
CA THR A 671 -15.78 9.86 17.41
C THR A 671 -15.38 10.27 18.83
N GLY A 672 -15.07 11.55 19.06
CA GLY A 672 -14.48 12.05 20.31
C GLY A 672 -13.00 11.71 20.49
N ASP A 673 -12.37 11.06 19.51
CA ASP A 673 -10.92 10.91 19.46
C ASP A 673 -10.23 12.25 19.25
N GLY A 674 -9.02 12.40 19.75
CA GLY A 674 -8.24 13.62 19.61
C GLY A 674 -7.71 13.80 18.20
N MET A 675 -7.78 15.03 17.72
CA MET A 675 -7.14 15.45 16.47
C MET A 675 -5.62 15.55 16.66
N ILE A 676 -4.86 15.04 15.70
CA ILE A 676 -3.40 15.08 15.66
C ILE A 676 -2.99 15.89 14.43
N GLN A 677 -2.09 16.83 14.58
CA GLN A 677 -1.47 17.51 13.45
C GLN A 677 0.03 17.26 13.49
N VAL A 678 0.61 16.88 12.35
CA VAL A 678 2.06 16.81 12.18
C VAL A 678 2.46 17.91 11.20
N GLN A 679 3.39 18.76 11.60
CA GLN A 679 3.91 19.82 10.75
C GLN A 679 5.39 19.59 10.46
N TYR A 680 5.77 19.83 9.21
CA TYR A 680 7.09 19.59 8.68
C TYR A 680 7.73 20.93 8.29
N HIS A 681 8.72 21.40 9.06
CA HIS A 681 9.39 22.68 8.78
C HIS A 681 10.51 22.53 7.76
N THR A 682 11.40 21.57 8.01
CA THR A 682 12.51 21.22 7.13
C THR A 682 12.42 19.72 6.90
N VAL A 683 12.29 19.33 5.63
CA VAL A 683 12.32 17.95 5.16
C VAL A 683 13.36 17.83 4.06
N VAL A 684 14.36 16.96 4.24
CA VAL A 684 15.46 16.72 3.29
C VAL A 684 15.36 15.33 2.65
N ASN A 685 15.11 14.27 3.43
CA ASN A 685 15.03 12.92 2.91
C ASN A 685 13.93 12.07 3.58
N THR A 686 12.93 11.67 2.82
CA THR A 686 11.82 10.82 3.29
C THR A 686 11.95 9.36 2.84
N ALA A 687 12.99 9.00 2.08
CA ALA A 687 13.07 7.73 1.35
C ALA A 687 13.20 6.47 2.23
N SER A 688 13.55 6.63 3.51
CA SER A 688 13.70 5.54 4.49
C SER A 688 12.72 5.63 5.66
N ALA A 689 11.78 6.57 5.64
CA ALA A 689 10.93 6.85 6.79
C ALA A 689 9.50 6.30 6.65
N THR A 690 8.83 6.10 7.78
CA THR A 690 7.39 5.82 7.86
C THR A 690 6.63 7.04 8.38
N PHE A 691 5.47 7.30 7.77
CA PHE A 691 4.51 8.34 8.14
C PHE A 691 3.13 7.73 8.36
N GLY A 692 2.53 7.95 9.52
CA GLY A 692 1.20 7.43 9.81
C GLY A 692 0.86 7.35 11.29
N ILE A 693 -0.28 6.72 11.58
CA ILE A 693 -0.77 6.48 12.94
C ILE A 693 -1.29 5.05 13.07
N GLU A 694 -1.15 4.43 14.24
CA GLU A 694 -1.67 3.08 14.49
C GLU A 694 -2.16 2.88 15.93
N ASN A 695 -3.06 1.91 16.09
CA ASN A 695 -3.68 1.60 17.36
C ASN A 695 -2.79 0.71 18.25
N GLY A 696 -3.19 0.54 19.51
CA GLY A 696 -2.43 -0.27 20.48
C GLY A 696 -2.45 -1.78 20.26
N THR A 697 -3.19 -2.29 19.26
CA THR A 697 -3.14 -3.69 18.86
C THR A 697 -2.34 -3.91 17.58
N GLU A 698 -1.85 -2.83 16.96
CA GLU A 698 -1.04 -2.85 15.73
C GLU A 698 -1.72 -3.58 14.56
N THR A 699 -3.06 -3.57 14.57
CA THR A 699 -3.91 -4.21 13.53
C THR A 699 -4.80 -3.21 12.80
N VAL A 700 -4.92 -1.99 13.32
CA VAL A 700 -5.61 -0.87 12.66
C VAL A 700 -4.66 0.30 12.67
N GLY A 701 -4.40 0.84 11.49
CA GLY A 701 -3.54 1.98 11.30
C GLY A 701 -3.78 2.63 9.95
N LEU A 702 -3.29 3.85 9.84
CA LEU A 702 -3.37 4.69 8.66
C LEU A 702 -1.95 5.10 8.26
N GLN A 703 -1.43 4.44 7.22
CA GLN A 703 -0.14 4.78 6.63
C GLN A 703 -0.33 5.85 5.55
N VAL A 704 0.49 6.90 5.59
CA VAL A 704 0.55 7.94 4.56
C VAL A 704 1.74 7.70 3.62
N GLY A 705 2.86 7.20 4.14
CA GLY A 705 4.02 6.82 3.34
C GLY A 705 4.98 5.90 4.09
N TYR A 706 5.73 5.11 3.33
CA TYR A 706 6.73 4.16 3.82
C TYR A 706 7.85 3.98 2.79
N ASN A 707 9.09 4.22 3.21
CA ASN A 707 10.29 4.05 2.38
C ASN A 707 10.20 4.71 0.99
N GLY A 708 9.69 5.94 0.96
CA GLY A 708 9.52 6.72 -0.26
C GLY A 708 8.31 6.34 -1.13
N ALA A 709 7.60 5.25 -0.81
CA ALA A 709 6.28 4.96 -1.39
C ALA A 709 5.19 5.73 -0.62
N TRP A 710 4.30 6.37 -1.36
CA TRP A 710 3.21 7.19 -0.82
C TRP A 710 1.86 6.55 -1.16
N ASP A 711 0.86 6.76 -0.32
CA ASP A 711 -0.53 6.44 -0.64
C ASP A 711 -0.99 7.23 -1.89
N GLU A 712 -1.91 6.67 -2.68
CA GLU A 712 -2.39 7.31 -3.91
C GLU A 712 -3.12 8.64 -3.67
N HIS A 713 -3.63 8.83 -2.46
CA HIS A 713 -4.28 10.05 -1.98
C HIS A 713 -3.32 10.99 -1.24
N ALA A 714 -2.06 10.59 -1.01
CA ALA A 714 -1.09 11.39 -0.26
C ALA A 714 -0.18 12.21 -1.17
N VAL A 715 -0.01 13.49 -0.85
CA VAL A 715 1.07 14.28 -1.45
C VAL A 715 2.41 13.96 -0.77
N PRO A 716 3.47 13.63 -1.53
CA PRO A 716 4.80 13.42 -0.97
C PRO A 716 5.26 14.59 -0.08
N LEU A 717 5.74 14.26 1.12
CA LEU A 717 6.09 15.27 2.11
C LEU A 717 7.32 16.08 1.70
N GLY A 718 7.22 17.39 1.96
CA GLY A 718 8.29 18.35 1.78
C GLY A 718 8.27 19.40 2.88
N SER A 719 9.23 20.32 2.82
CA SER A 719 9.30 21.43 3.77
C SER A 719 8.03 22.30 3.69
N ARG A 720 7.59 22.80 4.85
CA ARG A 720 6.37 23.63 5.03
C ARG A 720 5.05 22.92 4.69
N ARG A 721 4.95 21.65 5.07
CA ARG A 721 3.73 20.85 4.92
C ARG A 721 3.09 20.53 6.28
N SER A 722 1.81 20.18 6.23
CA SER A 722 1.03 19.76 7.40
C SER A 722 0.20 18.54 7.03
N LEU A 723 0.13 17.56 7.93
CA LEU A 723 -0.78 16.42 7.89
C LEU A 723 -1.68 16.47 9.13
N VAL A 724 -2.98 16.26 8.96
CA VAL A 724 -3.96 16.26 10.05
C VAL A 724 -4.68 14.93 10.09
N TYR A 725 -4.54 14.20 11.21
CA TYR A 725 -5.26 12.98 11.47
C TYR A 725 -6.52 13.25 12.31
N THR A 726 -7.69 12.89 11.79
CA THR A 726 -8.99 13.11 12.45
C THR A 726 -10.04 12.10 11.97
N THR A 727 -11.03 11.78 12.80
CA THR A 727 -12.09 10.80 12.50
C THR A 727 -13.33 11.39 11.80
N GLY A 728 -13.17 12.50 11.08
CA GLY A 728 -14.23 13.23 10.36
C GLY A 728 -13.80 14.62 9.88
N SER A 729 -14.71 15.42 9.31
CA SER A 729 -14.39 16.78 8.82
C SER A 729 -13.89 17.72 9.93
N ALA A 730 -13.06 18.70 9.55
CA ALA A 730 -12.43 19.66 10.45
C ALA A 730 -13.43 20.26 11.46
N VAL A 731 -13.10 20.18 12.73
CA VAL A 731 -13.91 20.73 13.80
C VAL A 731 -13.47 22.15 14.13
N THR A 732 -14.42 23.07 14.08
CA THR A 732 -14.28 24.43 14.60
C THR A 732 -14.09 24.40 16.13
N PRO A 733 -13.32 25.32 16.74
CA PRO A 733 -13.25 25.46 18.20
C PRO A 733 -14.64 25.41 18.83
N ALA A 734 -14.77 24.76 19.99
CA ALA A 734 -16.02 24.67 20.73
C ALA A 734 -16.77 26.02 20.69
N PRO A 735 -18.01 26.07 20.16
CA PRO A 735 -18.69 27.36 19.99
C PRO A 735 -18.98 28.01 21.35
N VAL A 736 -18.93 27.26 22.46
CA VAL A 736 -19.15 27.77 23.82
C VAL A 736 -18.16 27.15 24.81
N ASN A 737 -17.38 28.00 25.49
CA ASN A 737 -16.53 27.61 26.60
C ASN A 737 -17.32 27.60 27.92
N LEU A 738 -17.01 26.68 28.84
CA LEU A 738 -17.56 26.51 30.17
C LEU A 738 -16.44 26.59 31.22
N THR A 739 -16.68 27.31 32.31
CA THR A 739 -15.80 27.32 33.48
C THR A 739 -16.63 27.20 34.76
N LEU A 740 -16.27 26.24 35.62
CA LEU A 740 -16.79 26.13 36.97
C LEU A 740 -15.77 26.69 37.96
N THR A 741 -16.22 27.55 38.88
CA THR A 741 -15.35 28.13 39.90
C THR A 741 -16.01 28.01 41.27
N PRO A 742 -15.48 27.19 42.21
CA PRO A 742 -16.03 27.09 43.55
C PRO A 742 -15.92 28.41 44.31
N VAL A 743 -16.96 28.77 45.05
CA VAL A 743 -17.04 29.98 45.87
C VAL A 743 -17.02 29.58 47.35
N GLY A 744 -15.94 29.92 48.04
CA GLY A 744 -15.77 29.60 49.45
C GLY A 744 -15.32 28.15 49.68
N SER A 745 -15.78 27.53 50.77
CA SER A 745 -15.35 26.18 51.14
C SER A 745 -16.11 25.10 50.37
N THR A 746 -15.36 24.13 49.85
CA THR A 746 -15.89 22.89 49.23
C THR A 746 -15.81 21.69 50.18
N VAL A 747 -15.72 21.91 51.50
CA VAL A 747 -15.69 20.85 52.51
C VAL A 747 -17.07 20.70 53.15
N ILE A 748 -17.67 19.51 53.00
CA ILE A 748 -19.02 19.19 53.49
C ILE A 748 -18.95 18.41 54.81
N PRO A 749 -19.59 18.92 55.89
CA PRO A 749 -19.55 18.30 57.21
C PRO A 749 -20.42 17.04 57.30
N ALA A 750 -20.30 16.31 58.41
CA ALA A 750 -20.95 15.03 58.65
C ALA A 750 -22.47 14.96 58.35
N PRO A 751 -23.32 15.92 58.79
CA PRO A 751 -24.77 15.86 58.53
C PRO A 751 -25.18 16.18 57.08
N GLY A 752 -24.22 16.52 56.21
CA GLY A 752 -24.50 17.07 54.87
C GLY A 752 -24.38 18.59 54.87
N GLY A 753 -24.69 19.21 53.74
CA GLY A 753 -24.57 20.65 53.56
C GLY A 753 -24.65 21.04 52.09
N SER A 754 -23.99 22.12 51.73
CA SER A 754 -23.94 22.59 50.35
C SER A 754 -22.64 23.35 50.08
N PHE A 755 -22.23 23.40 48.81
CA PHE A 755 -21.19 24.31 48.34
C PHE A 755 -21.74 25.23 47.24
N THR A 756 -21.14 26.41 47.11
CA THR A 756 -21.51 27.41 46.10
C THR A 756 -20.43 27.42 45.01
N PHE A 757 -20.83 27.67 43.76
CA PHE A 757 -19.92 27.79 42.62
C PHE A 757 -20.50 28.71 41.56
N ASP A 758 -19.63 29.39 40.82
CA ASP A 758 -19.98 30.16 39.63
C ASP A 758 -19.83 29.27 38.38
N VAL A 759 -20.80 29.37 37.48
CA VAL A 759 -20.83 28.74 36.15
C VAL A 759 -20.67 29.86 35.12
N ALA A 760 -19.53 29.93 34.45
CA ALA A 760 -19.29 30.87 33.36
C ALA A 760 -19.39 30.13 32.00
N LEU A 761 -20.22 30.64 31.09
CA LEU A 761 -20.39 30.17 29.72
C LEU A 761 -20.04 31.33 28.77
N ALA A 762 -19.23 31.08 27.73
CA ALA A 762 -18.85 32.12 26.78
C ALA A 762 -18.87 31.58 25.34
N ASN A 763 -19.69 32.17 24.48
CA ASN A 763 -19.68 31.86 23.05
C ASN A 763 -18.55 32.64 22.38
N GLY A 764 -17.50 31.94 21.96
CA GLY A 764 -16.33 32.53 21.27
C GLY A 764 -16.54 32.78 19.77
N GLY A 765 -17.60 32.23 19.19
CA GLY A 765 -17.93 32.35 17.77
C GLY A 765 -18.68 33.64 17.42
N THR A 766 -18.91 33.84 16.12
CA THR A 766 -19.65 35.01 15.58
C THR A 766 -21.15 34.72 15.41
N SER A 767 -21.57 33.46 15.45
CA SER A 767 -22.95 33.01 15.31
C SER A 767 -23.55 32.59 16.66
N THR A 768 -24.89 32.58 16.73
CA THR A 768 -25.59 32.10 17.94
C THR A 768 -25.42 30.59 18.09
N ALA A 769 -24.94 30.15 19.25
CA ALA A 769 -24.79 28.73 19.58
C ALA A 769 -25.98 28.25 20.41
N THR A 770 -26.50 27.06 20.12
CA THR A 770 -27.60 26.44 20.89
C THR A 770 -27.15 25.08 21.41
N PHE A 771 -27.18 24.88 22.73
CA PHE A 771 -26.52 23.77 23.41
C PHE A 771 -27.22 23.40 24.73
N SER A 772 -26.86 22.25 25.30
CA SER A 772 -27.23 21.84 26.65
C SER A 772 -26.11 22.12 27.63
N ALA A 773 -26.43 22.61 28.83
CA ALA A 773 -25.50 22.64 29.97
C ALA A 773 -25.95 21.67 31.06
N TRP A 774 -25.04 20.83 31.57
CA TRP A 774 -25.36 19.87 32.64
C TRP A 774 -24.17 19.65 33.58
N ILE A 775 -24.42 19.01 34.73
CA ILE A 775 -23.41 18.70 35.72
C ILE A 775 -23.52 17.24 36.14
N ASN A 776 -22.40 16.52 36.13
CA ASN A 776 -22.26 15.20 36.76
C ASN A 776 -21.22 15.28 37.89
N GLN A 777 -21.16 14.25 38.73
CA GLN A 777 -20.06 14.06 39.67
C GLN A 777 -19.59 12.62 39.68
N GLN A 778 -18.31 12.42 39.97
CA GLN A 778 -17.76 11.12 40.32
C GLN A 778 -17.77 10.97 41.84
N LEU A 779 -18.38 9.88 42.31
CA LEU A 779 -18.38 9.47 43.70
C LEU A 779 -16.96 9.07 44.14
N PRO A 780 -16.64 9.06 45.45
CA PRO A 780 -15.36 8.54 45.95
C PRO A 780 -15.08 7.08 45.58
N SER A 781 -16.12 6.32 45.19
CA SER A 781 -16.03 4.96 44.65
C SER A 781 -15.63 4.88 43.17
N GLY A 782 -15.46 6.02 42.49
CA GLY A 782 -15.18 6.09 41.05
C GLY A 782 -16.41 6.02 40.15
N GLN A 783 -17.60 5.77 40.71
CA GLN A 783 -18.86 5.70 39.96
C GLN A 783 -19.39 7.11 39.62
N TRP A 784 -19.92 7.30 38.42
CA TRP A 784 -20.54 8.56 38.00
C TRP A 784 -21.99 8.67 38.44
N GLN A 785 -22.37 9.87 38.87
CA GLN A 785 -23.72 10.24 39.27
C GLN A 785 -24.12 11.56 38.59
N GLY A 786 -25.26 11.61 37.92
CA GLY A 786 -25.80 12.83 37.31
C GLY A 786 -26.94 12.54 36.32
N PRO A 787 -27.48 13.59 35.66
CA PRO A 787 -27.13 14.99 35.88
C PRO A 787 -27.68 15.50 37.23
N LEU A 788 -26.83 16.16 38.01
CA LEU A 788 -27.19 16.88 39.25
C LEU A 788 -27.82 18.24 38.92
N LEU A 789 -27.48 18.77 37.74
CA LEU A 789 -28.08 19.94 37.11
C LEU A 789 -28.18 19.64 35.60
N GLY A 790 -29.29 20.00 34.97
CA GLY A 790 -29.47 19.88 33.52
C GLY A 790 -29.94 18.50 33.03
N PRO A 791 -29.97 18.28 31.70
CA PRO A 791 -29.57 19.24 30.66
C PRO A 791 -30.44 20.49 30.65
N ILE A 792 -29.79 21.66 30.61
CA ILE A 792 -30.45 22.96 30.43
C ILE A 792 -30.19 23.40 29.01
N PHE A 793 -31.25 23.52 28.21
CA PHE A 793 -31.12 23.95 26.83
C PHE A 793 -30.99 25.47 26.74
N LEU A 794 -29.85 25.93 26.23
CA LEU A 794 -29.41 27.32 26.18
C LEU A 794 -29.15 27.76 24.74
N SER A 795 -29.44 29.02 24.45
CA SER A 795 -29.01 29.73 23.24
C SER A 795 -28.22 30.96 23.64
N LEU A 796 -26.97 31.04 23.19
CA LEU A 796 -26.05 32.12 23.52
C LEU A 796 -25.57 32.81 22.22
N PRO A 797 -25.84 34.11 22.01
CA PRO A 797 -25.38 34.82 20.82
C PRO A 797 -23.86 34.79 20.66
N GLY A 798 -23.36 34.92 19.42
CA GLY A 798 -21.93 35.01 19.14
C GLY A 798 -21.26 36.13 19.93
N GLY A 799 -20.12 35.83 20.57
CA GLY A 799 -19.37 36.75 21.43
C GLY A 799 -19.98 37.03 22.81
N ALA A 800 -21.14 36.44 23.13
CA ALA A 800 -21.79 36.67 24.43
C ALA A 800 -21.19 35.78 25.52
N SER A 801 -21.15 36.29 26.75
CA SER A 801 -20.79 35.53 27.94
C SER A 801 -21.85 35.65 29.05
N LEU A 802 -21.90 34.64 29.90
CA LEU A 802 -22.90 34.45 30.93
C LEU A 802 -22.26 33.82 32.16
N THR A 803 -22.38 34.45 33.33
CA THR A 803 -22.01 33.84 34.61
C THR A 803 -23.23 33.66 35.50
N ARG A 804 -23.38 32.49 36.12
CA ARG A 804 -24.47 32.18 37.06
C ARG A 804 -23.93 31.51 38.31
N GLN A 805 -24.30 32.07 39.47
CA GLN A 805 -23.98 31.45 40.75
C GLN A 805 -25.00 30.36 41.10
N ARG A 806 -24.49 29.21 41.52
CA ARG A 806 -25.25 28.00 41.83
C ARG A 806 -24.82 27.42 43.18
N VAL A 807 -25.73 26.68 43.79
CA VAL A 807 -25.55 25.98 45.07
C VAL A 807 -25.90 24.52 44.87
N GLN A 808 -24.93 23.64 45.13
CA GLN A 808 -25.13 22.19 45.11
C GLN A 808 -25.33 21.68 46.54
N THR A 809 -26.43 20.95 46.74
CA THR A 809 -26.74 20.28 48.00
C THR A 809 -26.08 18.91 48.03
N VAL A 810 -25.50 18.55 49.18
CA VAL A 810 -24.86 17.25 49.43
C VAL A 810 -25.53 16.62 50.67
N PRO A 811 -26.26 15.51 50.53
CA PRO A 811 -27.00 14.91 51.63
C PRO A 811 -26.07 14.31 52.70
N GLY A 812 -26.56 14.21 53.94
CA GLY A 812 -25.79 13.57 55.03
C GLY A 812 -25.46 12.10 54.80
N THR A 813 -26.26 11.43 53.95
CA THR A 813 -26.07 10.04 53.51
C THR A 813 -25.05 9.88 52.39
N ALA A 814 -24.48 10.97 51.86
CA ALA A 814 -23.41 10.91 50.86
C ALA A 814 -22.17 10.19 51.41
N GLN A 815 -21.52 9.38 50.58
CA GLN A 815 -20.30 8.66 50.93
C GLN A 815 -19.20 9.64 51.37
N PRO A 816 -18.45 9.37 52.46
CA PRO A 816 -17.28 10.16 52.80
C PRO A 816 -16.17 9.99 51.76
N GLY A 817 -15.46 11.08 51.45
CA GLY A 817 -14.36 11.09 50.50
C GLY A 817 -14.37 12.30 49.59
N GLU A 818 -13.44 12.31 48.64
CA GLU A 818 -13.33 13.34 47.61
C GLU A 818 -14.23 12.99 46.41
N TYR A 819 -14.94 14.00 45.92
CA TYR A 819 -15.79 13.92 44.74
C TYR A 819 -15.19 14.80 43.65
N LEU A 820 -15.18 14.29 42.41
CA LEU A 820 -14.90 15.11 41.22
C LEU A 820 -16.22 15.67 40.70
N TYR A 821 -16.34 16.98 40.57
CA TYR A 821 -17.57 17.66 40.17
C TYR A 821 -17.38 18.32 38.81
N CYS A 822 -18.09 17.83 37.78
CA CYS A 822 -17.86 18.19 36.38
C CYS A 822 -19.09 18.84 35.76
N GLY A 823 -18.92 20.03 35.20
CA GLY A 823 -19.89 20.67 34.32
C GLY A 823 -19.53 20.43 32.86
N TYR A 824 -20.56 20.39 32.02
CA TYR A 824 -20.45 20.22 30.57
C TYR A 824 -21.36 21.22 29.85
N ALA A 825 -20.94 21.70 28.69
CA ALA A 825 -21.73 22.43 27.72
C ALA A 825 -21.63 21.67 26.39
N GLY A 826 -22.73 21.38 25.70
CA GLY A 826 -22.70 20.66 24.40
C GLY A 826 -24.02 20.00 24.02
N LEU A 827 -24.00 19.01 23.13
CA LEU A 827 -25.18 18.20 22.83
C LEU A 827 -25.34 17.09 23.88
N TYR A 828 -26.28 17.26 24.82
CA TYR A 828 -26.56 16.23 25.80
C TYR A 828 -27.35 15.05 25.20
N PRO A 829 -27.12 13.80 25.63
CA PRO A 829 -26.04 13.32 26.50
C PRO A 829 -24.77 12.90 25.73
N VAL A 830 -24.74 13.15 24.42
CA VAL A 830 -23.88 12.43 23.46
C VAL A 830 -22.53 13.10 23.20
N GLU A 831 -22.44 14.42 23.31
CA GLU A 831 -21.29 15.18 22.80
C GLU A 831 -21.10 16.49 23.60
N PRO A 832 -20.32 16.49 24.70
CA PRO A 832 -19.91 17.73 25.35
C PRO A 832 -18.99 18.54 24.43
N TRP A 833 -19.32 19.81 24.22
CA TRP A 833 -18.51 20.81 23.51
C TRP A 833 -17.46 21.48 24.41
N ASP A 834 -17.70 21.60 25.70
CA ASP A 834 -16.66 21.99 26.67
C ASP A 834 -17.01 21.42 28.04
N SER A 835 -16.01 21.31 28.90
CA SER A 835 -16.20 20.85 30.28
C SER A 835 -15.27 21.56 31.25
N SER A 836 -15.73 21.69 32.49
CA SER A 836 -14.92 22.25 33.57
C SER A 836 -15.22 21.54 34.88
N PHE A 837 -14.21 21.39 35.73
CA PHE A 837 -14.33 20.60 36.94
C PHE A 837 -13.61 21.20 38.14
N PHE A 838 -14.02 20.78 39.32
CA PHE A 838 -13.29 20.98 40.59
C PHE A 838 -13.62 19.84 41.56
N THR A 839 -12.88 19.73 42.66
CA THR A 839 -13.14 18.72 43.70
C THR A 839 -13.80 19.32 44.94
N TYR A 840 -14.62 18.51 45.61
CA TYR A 840 -15.16 18.82 46.94
C TYR A 840 -15.03 17.59 47.84
N THR A 841 -14.96 17.77 49.16
CA THR A 841 -14.72 16.68 50.12
C THR A 841 -15.87 16.53 51.09
N LYS A 842 -16.41 15.31 51.24
CA LYS A 842 -17.33 14.92 52.32
C LYS A 842 -16.55 14.27 53.46
N LEU A 843 -16.57 14.88 54.66
CA LEU A 843 -15.70 14.45 55.77
C LEU A 843 -16.07 13.07 56.35
N THR A 844 -17.31 12.88 56.79
CA THR A 844 -17.82 11.61 57.35
C THR A 844 -19.33 11.47 57.08
N THR A 845 -19.91 10.30 57.36
CA THR A 845 -21.37 10.15 57.52
C THR A 845 -21.76 10.67 58.91
N GLY A 846 -22.85 11.42 59.02
CA GLY A 846 -23.27 12.05 60.28
C GLY A 846 -24.74 11.86 60.62
N ASP A 847 -25.08 12.22 61.86
CA ASP A 847 -26.34 12.03 62.59
C ASP A 847 -27.12 13.34 62.84
N GLY A 848 -26.90 14.37 62.02
CA GLY A 848 -27.61 15.65 62.13
C GLY A 848 -28.82 15.80 61.21
N ASP A 849 -29.37 17.02 61.15
CA ASP A 849 -30.62 17.33 60.44
C ASP A 849 -30.55 16.89 58.97
N TRP A 850 -31.62 16.22 58.52
CA TRP A 850 -31.73 15.68 57.17
C TRP A 850 -31.70 16.81 56.13
N VAL A 851 -30.66 16.81 55.30
CA VAL A 851 -30.60 17.61 54.07
C VAL A 851 -31.16 16.77 52.92
N GLU A 852 -32.25 17.24 52.32
CA GLU A 852 -33.01 16.48 51.32
C GLU A 852 -32.36 16.56 49.92
N GLY A 853 -31.89 15.40 49.44
CA GLY A 853 -31.51 15.20 48.03
C GLY A 853 -30.22 15.86 47.57
N TRP A 854 -29.95 15.70 46.26
CA TRP A 854 -28.80 16.26 45.55
C TRP A 854 -29.18 17.55 44.77
N ALA A 855 -30.07 18.37 45.35
CA ALA A 855 -30.64 19.50 44.63
C ALA A 855 -29.59 20.55 44.25
N ASN A 856 -29.63 20.99 43.00
CA ASN A 856 -28.87 22.13 42.49
C ASN A 856 -29.80 23.31 42.22
N TRP A 857 -29.57 24.44 42.90
CA TRP A 857 -30.39 25.66 42.77
C TRP A 857 -29.51 26.89 42.67
N GLY A 858 -30.08 28.05 42.33
CA GLY A 858 -29.33 29.30 42.20
C GLY A 858 -29.94 30.23 41.16
N GLU A 859 -29.11 31.10 40.59
CA GLU A 859 -29.54 32.07 39.59
C GLU A 859 -30.12 31.38 38.35
N SER A 860 -31.16 31.99 37.77
CA SER A 860 -31.88 31.45 36.61
C SER A 860 -31.13 31.71 35.30
N PHE A 861 -31.25 30.77 34.37
CA PHE A 861 -30.73 30.91 33.00
C PHE A 861 -31.68 31.70 32.06
N ALA A 862 -32.88 32.09 32.49
CA ALA A 862 -33.85 32.85 31.68
C ALA A 862 -33.44 34.33 31.55
N PRO A 863 -32.65 34.69 30.50
CA PRO A 863 -33.17 34.91 29.14
C PRO A 863 -32.57 34.03 28.02
N TYR A 864 -31.63 33.14 28.36
CA TYR A 864 -30.88 32.33 27.40
C TYR A 864 -31.48 30.94 27.18
N LEU A 865 -32.67 30.66 27.75
CA LEU A 865 -33.37 29.41 27.49
C LEU A 865 -33.82 29.38 26.03
N ALA A 866 -33.33 28.40 25.27
CA ALA A 866 -33.77 28.19 23.90
C ALA A 866 -35.18 27.59 23.91
N GLY A 867 -36.15 28.25 23.27
CA GLY A 867 -37.52 27.74 23.16
C GLY A 867 -37.59 26.48 22.28
N SER A 868 -38.22 25.42 22.81
CA SER A 868 -38.49 24.09 22.23
C SER A 868 -37.29 23.30 21.66
N GLU A 869 -37.03 22.16 22.30
CA GLU A 869 -36.08 21.07 21.96
C GLU A 869 -36.08 20.64 20.46
N PRO A 870 -34.92 20.35 19.84
CA PRO A 870 -34.86 19.47 18.69
C PRO A 870 -35.01 18.01 19.16
N ALA A 871 -35.98 17.30 18.61
CA ALA A 871 -36.32 15.94 19.03
C ALA A 871 -35.17 14.95 18.78
N ALA A 872 -34.53 14.47 19.86
CA ALA A 872 -33.80 13.20 19.81
C ALA A 872 -34.79 12.10 19.37
N ALA A 873 -34.42 11.30 18.37
CA ALA A 873 -35.29 10.25 17.85
C ALA A 873 -35.71 9.30 18.99
N LEU A 874 -36.97 9.42 19.40
CA LEU A 874 -37.53 8.61 20.47
C LEU A 874 -37.48 7.13 20.06
N PRO A 875 -37.27 6.18 21.00
CA PRO A 875 -37.37 4.77 20.71
C PRO A 875 -38.72 4.47 20.05
N LEU A 876 -38.71 3.87 18.86
CA LEU A 876 -39.95 3.52 18.13
C LEU A 876 -40.71 2.37 18.81
N THR A 877 -40.09 1.67 19.76
CA THR A 877 -40.64 0.47 20.39
C THR A 877 -40.52 0.52 21.92
N PHE A 878 -41.58 0.05 22.59
CA PHE A 878 -41.60 -0.20 24.04
C PHE A 878 -40.94 -1.56 24.30
N GLY A 879 -40.05 -1.64 25.29
CA GLY A 879 -39.39 -2.91 25.60
C GLY A 879 -38.75 -2.98 26.98
N LEU A 880 -38.90 -4.12 27.66
CA LEU A 880 -38.09 -4.52 28.81
C LEU A 880 -37.07 -5.56 28.33
N ARG A 881 -35.77 -5.25 28.42
CA ARG A 881 -34.70 -6.19 28.04
C ARG A 881 -34.47 -7.22 29.13
N GLN A 882 -33.88 -8.35 28.74
CA GLN A 882 -33.43 -9.35 29.68
C GLN A 882 -32.41 -8.74 30.65
N ASN A 883 -32.53 -9.07 31.94
CA ASN A 883 -31.62 -8.57 32.95
C ASN A 883 -30.20 -9.12 32.72
N HIS A 884 -29.18 -8.33 33.06
CA HIS A 884 -27.79 -8.76 32.95
C HIS A 884 -26.99 -8.40 34.22
N PRO A 885 -26.26 -9.36 34.81
CA PRO A 885 -26.17 -10.79 34.44
C PRO A 885 -27.49 -11.55 34.73
N ASN A 886 -27.71 -12.71 34.09
CA ASN A 886 -28.78 -13.66 34.42
C ASN A 886 -28.33 -15.11 34.09
N PRO A 887 -28.10 -16.00 35.08
CA PRO A 887 -28.33 -15.80 36.51
C PRO A 887 -27.49 -14.69 37.14
N PHE A 888 -27.96 -14.12 38.25
CA PHE A 888 -27.28 -13.02 38.96
C PHE A 888 -27.00 -13.37 40.42
N ASN A 889 -26.00 -12.71 41.02
CA ASN A 889 -25.61 -12.88 42.42
C ASN A 889 -24.94 -11.62 43.01
N PRO A 890 -25.53 -10.94 44.00
CA PRO A 890 -26.97 -10.83 44.26
C PRO A 890 -27.62 -9.69 43.45
N SER A 891 -26.89 -8.94 42.63
CA SER A 891 -27.40 -7.78 41.89
C SER A 891 -27.43 -7.97 40.36
N THR A 892 -28.38 -7.32 39.70
CA THR A 892 -28.55 -7.34 38.23
C THR A 892 -29.15 -6.03 37.73
N ALA A 893 -28.88 -5.65 36.48
CA ALA A 893 -29.45 -4.47 35.85
C ALA A 893 -30.66 -4.83 34.98
N LEU A 894 -31.73 -4.04 35.09
CA LEU A 894 -32.94 -4.13 34.25
C LEU A 894 -33.04 -2.87 33.38
N ARG A 895 -32.98 -3.05 32.05
CA ARG A 895 -33.07 -1.97 31.06
C ARG A 895 -34.43 -1.96 30.38
N TYR A 896 -35.05 -0.79 30.24
CA TYR A 896 -36.31 -0.63 29.53
C TYR A 896 -36.40 0.62 28.66
N GLN A 897 -37.27 0.60 27.66
CA GLN A 897 -37.46 1.66 26.67
C GLN A 897 -38.92 2.11 26.65
N LEU A 898 -39.12 3.43 26.61
CA LEU A 898 -40.43 4.08 26.53
C LEU A 898 -40.52 4.90 25.24
N THR A 899 -41.61 4.72 24.50
CA THR A 899 -41.87 5.46 23.26
C THR A 899 -42.48 6.85 23.50
N ALA A 900 -43.03 7.07 24.70
CA ALA A 900 -43.68 8.32 25.11
C ALA A 900 -43.60 8.47 26.64
N TYR A 901 -43.66 9.72 27.13
CA TYR A 901 -43.79 10.02 28.55
C TYR A 901 -44.96 9.24 29.18
N SER A 902 -44.65 8.39 30.15
CA SER A 902 -45.60 7.40 30.70
C SER A 902 -45.41 7.21 32.19
N HIS A 903 -46.48 6.89 32.90
CA HIS A 903 -46.39 6.38 34.26
C HIS A 903 -45.90 4.92 34.21
N VAL A 904 -44.71 4.67 34.75
CA VAL A 904 -44.04 3.37 34.74
C VAL A 904 -44.17 2.69 36.09
N SER A 905 -44.54 1.42 36.08
CA SER A 905 -44.44 0.51 37.22
C SER A 905 -43.55 -0.68 36.84
N LEU A 906 -42.34 -0.75 37.39
CA LEU A 906 -41.43 -1.89 37.28
C LEU A 906 -41.31 -2.59 38.63
N LYS A 907 -41.88 -3.80 38.72
CA LYS A 907 -41.97 -4.58 39.96
C LYS A 907 -41.38 -5.97 39.77
N VAL A 908 -40.75 -6.49 40.82
CA VAL A 908 -40.19 -7.85 40.87
C VAL A 908 -41.11 -8.74 41.67
N TYR A 909 -41.40 -9.92 41.15
CA TYR A 909 -42.30 -10.92 41.72
C TYR A 909 -41.56 -12.23 41.98
N ASP A 910 -41.94 -12.95 43.03
CA ASP A 910 -41.51 -14.32 43.26
C ASP A 910 -42.34 -15.34 42.44
N SER A 911 -42.00 -16.63 42.53
CA SER A 911 -42.70 -17.71 41.83
C SER A 911 -44.16 -17.91 42.25
N ALA A 912 -44.58 -17.35 43.39
CA ALA A 912 -45.98 -17.35 43.85
C ALA A 912 -46.76 -16.10 43.39
N GLY A 913 -46.12 -15.17 42.66
CA GLY A 913 -46.72 -13.94 42.18
C GLY A 913 -46.80 -12.82 43.23
N ARG A 914 -46.06 -12.94 44.34
CA ARG A 914 -45.97 -11.87 45.36
C ARG A 914 -44.91 -10.85 44.94
N VAL A 915 -45.21 -9.56 45.08
CA VAL A 915 -44.22 -8.49 44.84
C VAL A 915 -43.17 -8.54 45.94
N VAL A 916 -41.90 -8.71 45.55
CA VAL A 916 -40.74 -8.72 46.47
C VAL A 916 -39.96 -7.40 46.42
N ALA A 917 -40.06 -6.64 45.32
CA ALA A 917 -39.48 -5.31 45.20
C ALA A 917 -40.27 -4.45 44.20
N THR A 918 -40.36 -3.15 44.46
CA THR A 918 -40.80 -2.15 43.48
C THR A 918 -39.59 -1.32 43.11
N LEU A 919 -39.13 -1.43 41.87
CA LEU A 919 -37.90 -0.76 41.40
C LEU A 919 -38.21 0.63 40.85
N VAL A 920 -39.37 0.77 40.21
CA VAL A 920 -39.87 2.04 39.68
C VAL A 920 -41.39 2.07 39.86
N ASP A 921 -41.93 3.16 40.40
CA ASP A 921 -43.36 3.47 40.40
C ASP A 921 -43.50 5.00 40.27
N GLY A 922 -43.70 5.49 39.05
CA GLY A 922 -43.77 6.93 38.79
C GLY A 922 -43.64 7.31 37.32
N TRP A 923 -43.81 8.60 37.02
CA TRP A 923 -43.67 9.14 35.67
C TRP A 923 -42.21 9.10 35.17
N ARG A 924 -42.04 8.70 33.90
CA ARG A 924 -40.76 8.64 33.20
C ARG A 924 -40.91 9.18 31.79
N GLU A 925 -39.89 9.90 31.33
CA GLU A 925 -39.82 10.45 29.96
C GLU A 925 -39.61 9.35 28.91
N ALA A 926 -39.97 9.66 27.66
CA ALA A 926 -39.66 8.80 26.53
C ALA A 926 -38.13 8.64 26.42
N GLY A 927 -37.65 7.43 26.14
CA GLY A 927 -36.21 7.13 26.14
C GLY A 927 -35.86 5.78 26.77
N SER A 928 -34.56 5.53 26.90
CA SER A 928 -34.02 4.31 27.53
C SER A 928 -33.71 4.57 29.00
N HIS A 929 -34.03 3.60 29.86
CA HIS A 929 -33.90 3.68 31.32
C HIS A 929 -33.25 2.40 31.84
N GLU A 930 -32.48 2.51 32.93
CA GLU A 930 -31.87 1.37 33.63
C GLU A 930 -32.16 1.47 35.13
N VAL A 931 -32.42 0.32 35.77
CA VAL A 931 -32.53 0.23 37.22
C VAL A 931 -31.86 -1.04 37.73
N THR A 932 -31.14 -0.92 38.84
CA THR A 932 -30.48 -2.05 39.51
C THR A 932 -31.46 -2.73 40.47
N PHE A 933 -31.50 -4.06 40.43
CA PHE A 933 -32.17 -4.89 41.40
C PHE A 933 -31.16 -5.57 42.31
N ASP A 934 -31.29 -5.38 43.62
CA ASP A 934 -30.51 -6.08 44.64
C ASP A 934 -31.35 -7.18 45.32
N GLY A 935 -30.93 -8.43 45.11
CA GLY A 935 -31.56 -9.63 45.65
C GLY A 935 -30.93 -10.15 46.95
N THR A 936 -30.06 -9.40 47.63
CA THR A 936 -29.30 -9.87 48.80
C THR A 936 -30.20 -10.47 49.89
N GLY A 937 -31.37 -9.89 50.14
CA GLY A 937 -32.36 -10.34 51.12
C GLY A 937 -33.27 -11.51 50.69
N LEU A 938 -33.12 -12.01 49.46
CA LEU A 938 -34.04 -13.00 48.87
C LEU A 938 -33.38 -14.40 48.76
N ALA A 939 -34.19 -15.46 48.65
CA ALA A 939 -33.68 -16.82 48.46
C ALA A 939 -33.29 -17.07 47.00
N SER A 940 -32.30 -17.94 46.74
CA SER A 940 -31.97 -18.39 45.38
C SER A 940 -33.19 -19.01 44.73
N GLY A 941 -33.43 -18.70 43.46
CA GLY A 941 -34.62 -19.16 42.78
C GLY A 941 -35.08 -18.23 41.66
N LEU A 942 -36.32 -18.45 41.24
CA LEU A 942 -36.91 -17.78 40.10
C LEU A 942 -37.71 -16.55 40.48
N TYR A 943 -37.44 -15.45 39.78
CA TYR A 943 -38.12 -14.17 39.92
C TYR A 943 -38.58 -13.65 38.56
N PHE A 944 -39.55 -12.76 38.56
CA PHE A 944 -40.08 -12.12 37.35
C PHE A 944 -40.07 -10.61 37.52
N ALA A 945 -39.44 -9.88 36.61
CA ALA A 945 -39.56 -8.42 36.56
C ALA A 945 -40.64 -8.05 35.54
N ARG A 946 -41.65 -7.29 35.95
CA ARG A 946 -42.74 -6.83 35.09
C ARG A 946 -42.73 -5.32 34.99
N LEU A 947 -42.61 -4.82 33.78
CA LEU A 947 -42.76 -3.42 33.39
C LEU A 947 -44.21 -3.17 32.93
N GLN A 948 -44.79 -2.07 33.37
CA GLN A 948 -46.06 -1.53 32.90
C GLN A 948 -45.88 -0.06 32.58
N ALA A 949 -46.24 0.37 31.36
CA ALA A 949 -46.30 1.78 30.96
C ALA A 949 -47.56 2.01 30.11
N GLY A 950 -48.55 2.72 30.67
CA GLY A 950 -49.84 2.89 30.02
C GLY A 950 -50.52 1.55 29.70
N ARG A 951 -50.80 1.28 28.41
CA ARG A 951 -51.39 0.01 27.93
C ARG A 951 -50.37 -1.10 27.69
N HIS A 952 -49.07 -0.80 27.70
CA HIS A 952 -48.02 -1.75 27.39
C HIS A 952 -47.51 -2.44 28.67
N SER A 953 -47.32 -3.76 28.61
CA SER A 953 -46.72 -4.53 29.69
C SER A 953 -45.78 -5.59 29.13
N GLN A 954 -44.64 -5.77 29.78
CA GLN A 954 -43.69 -6.83 29.44
C GLN A 954 -43.09 -7.42 30.72
N THR A 955 -42.85 -8.72 30.70
CA THR A 955 -42.28 -9.45 31.82
C THR A 955 -41.04 -10.21 31.37
N VAL A 956 -39.97 -10.17 32.16
CA VAL A 956 -38.77 -10.97 31.96
C VAL A 956 -38.51 -11.88 33.15
N LYS A 957 -37.86 -13.02 32.89
CA LYS A 957 -37.59 -14.08 33.86
C LYS A 957 -36.15 -13.95 34.35
N MET A 958 -35.97 -13.85 35.66
CA MET A 958 -34.68 -13.65 36.33
C MET A 958 -34.36 -14.84 37.25
N MET A 959 -33.10 -15.26 37.29
CA MET A 959 -32.61 -16.34 38.13
C MET A 959 -31.57 -15.82 39.12
N LEU A 960 -31.91 -15.82 40.40
CA LEU A 960 -30.98 -15.49 41.47
C LEU A 960 -30.27 -16.78 41.90
N LEU A 961 -28.94 -16.81 41.81
CA LEU A 961 -28.09 -17.85 42.38
C LEU A 961 -27.31 -17.24 43.54
N LYS A 962 -27.28 -17.91 44.70
CA LYS A 962 -26.41 -17.53 45.80
C LYS A 962 -25.24 -18.48 45.88
#